data_AF-A0A3A0CS92-F1
#
_entry.id   AF-A0A3A0CS92-F1
#
_cell.length_a   1.000
_cell.length_b   1.000
_cell.length_c   1.000
_cell.angle_alpha   90.00
_cell.angle_beta   90.00
_cell.angle_gamma   90.00
#
_symmetry.space_group_name_H-M   'P 1'
#
loop_
_entity.id
_entity.type
_entity.pdbx_description
1 polymer ?
#
loop_
_entity_poly.entity_id
_entity_poly.type
_entity_poly.pdbx_seq_one_letter_code
_entity_poly.pdbx_strand_id
1 'polypeptide(L)'
;MQKRRLTSGIIVALAAAVCAVGAARPARAGVPTGACCLIDVGGTCQDAVTEGECGALGGDYRGDGTDCTTLGGGNPANACLGACCRLALGSCTANSTKLACEADYVVSVGPPEVRGNGIFQGYNTACGPDTCPALTGACCAPDGSCQVRTLQECQTIVNGFFNGVGTTCATAVCTGGCCLPDGSCITGVTYNDCCNAPNDGFFRGYATDCTSPDCPQAGACCFTDGSCLSLTPADCDAGGGSYQGSGVDCGSAGCTAVTGACLQPLGVCSVMNKVDCERSALYTGTGAPTYWIGPGTSCPTEGPYYLPGGGQVNMAGATLFADFSAIAGSTNDFINVSPDVIRPTGYPYNRFRDSDGDCFADAIQQLAPTYICPPGIWWGQWLVNYRSVGSLNGVNEFIDYQLLGIPGYKTLTERGVLNRVRYSDVGGVPTGLIPCPANCHPDTCGDLNGDGMTNALDVQDMADAIVGLAAPAPENGEFTQDGVVDIDDVFIFLECVLNKASPLVESATPVCVETIDMASTDVPMAWVVRLPGTPAWNRKPTSAGYGNNPVKSTTGFDQRLVSLERAHPVEGPISLNVNVTMPDSQTVFDNTIAISPVCAIANRGTGKRNVTYSELQHHWVSGRFPNGENLVAATRDAGSGTRNACNNALGIDPSWGGGDNIGNQSTVNDETRLGPLFQPTNCGGSGLIEQVVEYNRLAIGYTGYFGGSRAADDAFQGRYEILNIKKDVAGGTEFVRPTLNSILDNCNINTGYQVTASQTLATLGDPFDDVTGNPPMPNPAARDYLRNLFVSIQQFSAAPFTDTSATPAQALTRNFVLEAAVDCIPSIADPLTFNANPNFAQGAQDAVRATNVTFTPAYGSRNAAGRVPTRKSGEVYSDNTVANQSYRLPNGNHGAPWTAGATIPATFTRMRIAGDFNADGKRDWDDIPALMQAVNNPLAFEAADAALFPNNYIVPEIMGDFDGDGNFGDSTTSGAVGTNAITPNEMRDARYFADGLALDPVTGRLNRKQGFIRVDTAWQAIHAGDSNFFNTTLATGAAYAAGDSRGDVAGNSPSPGAKPTGADGVVNAQDVDYVSRNFISDWSDLNAVTSGGRIRDLSADMDGDLDVDCDDVAEIVIGILKTTLTDLNLSGSTTAADVAIACANLGETNATWSQGDVNCDGQVTQSDIDAIAAAAGASNVCP
;
A
#
# COMPACT_ATOMS: atom_id res chain seq x y z
N MET A 1 17.57 40.85 -27.75
CA MET A 1 18.70 41.81 -27.70
C MET A 1 18.34 42.96 -26.75
N GLN A 2 19.35 43.50 -26.06
CA GLN A 2 19.38 44.68 -25.17
C GLN A 2 18.76 44.60 -23.75
N LYS A 3 19.64 44.17 -22.81
CA LYS A 3 20.06 44.82 -21.55
C LYS A 3 18.95 45.55 -20.75
N ARG A 4 18.39 44.97 -19.67
CA ARG A 4 18.95 44.87 -18.28
C ARG A 4 19.73 46.11 -17.81
N ARG A 5 19.04 47.01 -17.08
CA ARG A 5 19.52 47.78 -15.91
C ARG A 5 18.31 48.40 -15.19
N LEU A 6 18.49 48.61 -13.89
CA LEU A 6 17.57 49.18 -12.88
C LEU A 6 16.55 48.21 -12.27
N THR A 7 16.97 47.55 -11.18
CA THR A 7 16.34 47.70 -9.85
C THR A 7 17.11 46.85 -8.82
N SER A 8 18.06 47.47 -8.12
CA SER A 8 18.68 46.91 -6.91
C SER A 8 19.29 48.08 -6.14
N GLY A 9 18.45 48.73 -5.34
CA GLY A 9 18.83 49.94 -4.60
C GLY A 9 17.86 50.32 -3.52
N ILE A 10 17.11 49.37 -2.93
CA ILE A 10 16.28 49.59 -1.73
C ILE A 10 16.23 48.29 -0.90
N ILE A 11 17.39 47.69 -0.61
CA ILE A 11 17.50 46.56 0.36
C ILE A 11 18.56 46.84 1.45
N VAL A 12 19.28 47.96 1.38
CA VAL A 12 20.39 48.25 2.32
C VAL A 12 19.97 49.12 3.53
N ALA A 13 18.70 49.50 3.67
CA ALA A 13 18.26 50.45 4.69
C ALA A 13 17.52 49.84 5.91
N LEU A 14 17.37 48.52 6.01
CA LEU A 14 16.65 47.88 7.13
C LEU A 14 17.53 46.98 8.03
N ALA A 15 18.86 47.00 7.83
CA ALA A 15 19.81 46.22 8.64
C ALA A 15 20.60 47.03 9.69
N ALA A 16 20.35 48.34 9.83
CA ALA A 16 21.20 49.23 10.65
C ALA A 16 20.55 49.83 11.91
N ALA A 17 19.46 49.23 12.44
CA ALA A 17 18.77 49.76 13.62
C ALA A 17 18.44 48.73 14.71
N VAL A 18 19.27 47.71 14.90
CA VAL A 18 19.24 46.85 16.11
C VAL A 18 20.66 46.51 16.55
N CYS A 19 21.41 47.49 17.06
CA CYS A 19 22.65 47.26 17.81
C CYS A 19 22.95 48.43 18.76
N ALA A 20 22.14 48.50 19.83
CA ALA A 20 22.35 49.16 21.13
C ALA A 20 20.93 49.30 21.70
N VAL A 21 20.46 48.47 22.62
CA VAL A 21 20.82 48.45 24.04
C VAL A 21 20.49 47.07 24.61
N GLY A 22 21.49 46.33 25.08
CA GLY A 22 21.34 45.17 25.94
C GLY A 22 22.11 45.41 27.23
N ALA A 23 21.45 46.01 28.22
CA ALA A 23 21.99 46.22 29.54
C ALA A 23 22.22 44.87 30.26
N ALA A 24 23.29 44.84 31.05
CA ALA A 24 23.75 43.72 31.84
C ALA A 24 22.62 43.05 32.67
N ARG A 25 22.54 41.72 32.60
CA ARG A 25 21.95 40.87 33.64
C ARG A 25 23.08 40.26 34.48
N PRO A 26 22.93 40.16 35.82
CA PRO A 26 23.99 39.72 36.70
C PRO A 26 24.20 38.20 36.59
N ALA A 27 25.46 37.80 36.78
CA ALA A 27 25.98 36.44 36.69
C ALA A 27 25.11 35.43 37.46
N ARG A 28 24.51 34.50 36.72
CA ARG A 28 24.18 33.17 37.23
C ARG A 28 25.41 32.29 36.93
N ALA A 29 25.82 31.52 37.94
CA ALA A 29 27.07 30.75 37.97
C ALA A 29 27.39 30.06 36.63
N GLY A 30 28.64 30.22 36.21
CA GLY A 30 29.12 30.00 34.84
C GLY A 30 28.69 28.68 34.24
N VAL A 31 27.87 28.78 33.19
CA VAL A 31 27.86 27.72 32.17
C VAL A 31 29.26 27.73 31.58
N PRO A 32 29.97 26.61 31.61
CA PRO A 32 31.27 26.54 30.98
C PRO A 32 31.15 26.91 29.49
N THR A 33 32.07 27.73 29.02
CA THR A 33 32.14 28.13 27.61
C THR A 33 33.46 27.69 27.02
N GLY A 34 33.51 27.53 25.70
CA GLY A 34 34.62 26.88 24.99
C GLY A 34 34.62 27.26 23.52
N ALA A 35 35.62 26.76 22.79
CA ALA A 35 35.76 27.00 21.35
C ALA A 35 34.80 26.13 20.54
N CYS A 36 34.33 26.64 19.40
CA CYS A 36 33.41 25.98 18.50
C CYS A 36 33.90 26.05 17.05
N CYS A 37 33.95 24.90 16.37
CA CYS A 37 34.39 24.80 14.99
C CYS A 37 33.20 24.72 14.04
N LEU A 38 32.91 25.82 13.33
CA LEU A 38 31.74 25.91 12.45
C LEU A 38 31.98 25.15 11.14
N ILE A 39 31.03 24.28 10.77
CA ILE A 39 31.18 23.36 9.64
C ILE A 39 30.89 24.08 8.31
N ASP A 40 29.90 24.99 8.27
CA ASP A 40 29.43 25.64 7.03
C ASP A 40 30.22 26.90 6.59
N VAL A 41 31.16 27.38 7.40
CA VAL A 41 31.95 28.60 7.14
C VAL A 41 33.45 28.29 7.01
N GLY A 42 33.79 27.26 6.24
CA GLY A 42 35.17 26.93 5.89
C GLY A 42 36.06 26.53 7.09
N GLY A 43 35.48 25.99 8.17
CA GLY A 43 36.23 25.60 9.37
C GLY A 43 36.66 26.78 10.26
N THR A 44 35.86 27.85 10.33
CA THR A 44 36.14 28.98 11.21
C THR A 44 35.91 28.62 12.69
N CYS A 45 36.81 29.03 13.58
CA CYS A 45 36.73 28.79 15.02
C CYS A 45 36.15 30.00 15.77
N GLN A 46 35.22 29.78 16.69
CA GLN A 46 34.61 30.82 17.54
C GLN A 46 34.76 30.51 19.03
N ASP A 47 35.22 31.49 19.80
CA ASP A 47 35.44 31.37 21.26
C ASP A 47 34.20 31.71 22.10
N ALA A 48 34.25 31.28 23.36
CA ALA A 48 33.33 31.67 24.43
C ALA A 48 31.84 31.38 24.16
N VAL A 49 31.55 30.30 23.43
CA VAL A 49 30.19 29.78 23.23
C VAL A 49 29.93 28.58 24.14
N THR A 50 28.66 28.32 24.44
CA THR A 50 28.23 27.09 25.12
C THR A 50 28.06 25.93 24.12
N GLU A 51 28.05 24.69 24.59
CA GLU A 51 27.80 23.51 23.74
C GLU A 51 26.48 23.62 22.94
N GLY A 52 25.40 24.05 23.59
CA GLY A 52 24.10 24.24 22.95
C GLY A 52 24.09 25.35 21.90
N GLU A 53 24.82 26.45 22.12
CA GLU A 53 24.97 27.51 21.13
C GLU A 53 25.83 27.07 19.94
N CYS A 54 26.88 26.28 20.20
CA CYS A 54 27.71 25.71 19.15
C CYS A 54 26.91 24.76 18.25
N GLY A 55 26.09 23.89 18.84
CA GLY A 55 25.17 23.02 18.10
C GLY A 55 24.13 23.80 17.28
N ALA A 56 23.59 24.90 17.82
CA ALA A 56 22.64 25.77 17.09
C ALA A 56 23.28 26.50 15.89
N LEU A 57 24.59 26.70 15.91
CA LEU A 57 25.37 27.29 14.81
C LEU A 57 25.89 26.24 13.80
N GLY A 58 25.55 24.96 13.98
CA GLY A 58 26.05 23.87 13.13
C GLY A 58 27.55 23.62 13.29
N GLY A 59 28.09 23.85 14.48
CA GLY A 59 29.51 23.68 14.79
C GLY A 59 29.81 22.53 15.76
N ASP A 60 31.05 22.05 15.72
CA ASP A 60 31.57 21.02 16.63
C ASP A 60 32.20 21.70 17.86
N TYR A 61 31.64 21.42 19.05
CA TYR A 61 32.10 22.01 20.31
C TYR A 61 33.39 21.36 20.81
N ARG A 62 34.37 22.17 21.22
CA ARG A 62 35.73 21.71 21.57
C ARG A 62 35.96 21.50 23.05
N GLY A 63 34.92 21.68 23.85
CA GLY A 63 34.92 21.45 25.29
C GLY A 63 35.17 22.72 26.08
N ASP A 64 34.75 22.65 27.33
CA ASP A 64 34.77 23.75 28.28
C ASP A 64 36.17 24.30 28.57
N GLY A 65 36.32 25.62 28.58
CA GLY A 65 37.59 26.31 28.85
C GLY A 65 38.61 26.25 27.72
N THR A 66 38.24 25.69 26.56
CA THR A 66 39.09 25.74 25.36
C THR A 66 38.93 27.05 24.62
N ASP A 67 40.02 27.55 24.02
CA ASP A 67 39.99 28.70 23.12
C ASP A 67 40.69 28.38 21.79
N CYS A 68 40.23 29.01 20.72
CA CYS A 68 40.66 28.82 19.35
C CYS A 68 42.16 29.09 19.17
N THR A 69 42.72 30.05 19.90
CA THR A 69 44.15 30.38 19.76
C THR A 69 45.03 29.28 20.34
N THR A 70 44.66 28.77 21.53
CA THR A 70 45.36 27.67 22.20
C THR A 70 45.20 26.36 21.43
N LEU A 71 43.99 26.05 20.97
CA LEU A 71 43.72 24.85 20.16
C LEU A 71 44.46 24.87 18.82
N GLY A 72 44.67 26.04 18.21
CA GLY A 72 45.38 26.17 16.94
C GLY A 72 46.90 26.32 17.04
N GLY A 73 47.50 26.07 18.22
CA GLY A 73 48.95 26.19 18.42
C GLY A 73 49.48 27.62 18.23
N GLY A 74 48.69 28.63 18.60
CA GLY A 74 49.01 30.05 18.45
C GLY A 74 48.42 30.72 17.20
N ASN A 75 47.75 29.96 16.32
CA ASN A 75 46.99 30.49 15.19
C ASN A 75 45.54 29.96 15.20
N PRO A 76 44.54 30.82 15.46
CA PRO A 76 43.12 30.42 15.52
C PRO A 76 42.60 29.73 14.25
N ALA A 77 43.18 30.02 13.08
CA ALA A 77 42.78 29.40 11.82
C ALA A 77 43.10 27.89 11.74
N ASN A 78 44.03 27.41 12.58
CA ASN A 78 44.41 26.01 12.62
C ASN A 78 43.58 25.19 13.61
N ALA A 79 42.82 25.87 14.48
CA ALA A 79 42.08 25.21 15.56
C ALA A 79 41.10 24.17 15.04
N CYS A 80 40.53 24.36 13.84
CA CYS A 80 39.50 23.50 13.25
C CYS A 80 40.00 22.66 12.07
N LEU A 81 41.31 22.42 12.00
CA LEU A 81 41.94 21.58 10.98
C LEU A 81 42.42 20.26 11.58
N GLY A 82 42.47 19.20 10.77
CA GLY A 82 42.95 17.88 11.20
C GLY A 82 43.38 17.02 10.01
N ALA A 83 43.87 15.82 10.30
CA ALA A 83 44.23 14.85 9.28
C ALA A 83 42.97 14.21 8.69
N CYS A 84 42.99 14.01 7.37
CA CYS A 84 41.93 13.37 6.62
C CYS A 84 42.44 12.08 5.98
N CYS A 85 41.95 10.92 6.42
CA CYS A 85 42.30 9.64 5.79
C CYS A 85 41.32 9.35 4.65
N ARG A 86 41.81 9.30 3.41
CA ARG A 86 41.03 8.87 2.25
C ARG A 86 41.26 7.38 2.02
N LEU A 87 40.47 6.56 2.71
CA LEU A 87 40.66 5.11 2.77
C LEU A 87 40.58 4.43 1.39
N ALA A 88 39.75 4.96 0.47
CA ALA A 88 39.66 4.48 -0.91
C ALA A 88 40.94 4.70 -1.74
N LEU A 89 41.83 5.61 -1.32
CA LEU A 89 43.10 5.93 -1.99
C LEU A 89 44.35 5.54 -1.17
N GLY A 90 44.19 5.05 0.06
CA GLY A 90 45.33 4.84 0.97
C GLY A 90 46.15 6.10 1.27
N SER A 91 45.58 7.30 1.13
CA SER A 91 46.29 8.59 1.28
C SER A 91 45.76 9.41 2.46
N CYS A 92 46.63 10.25 3.04
CA CYS A 92 46.26 11.15 4.13
C CYS A 92 46.56 12.61 3.76
N THR A 93 45.59 13.49 3.93
CA THR A 93 45.74 14.94 3.73
C THR A 93 45.76 15.65 5.07
N ALA A 94 46.88 16.31 5.40
CA ALA A 94 47.00 17.12 6.62
C ALA A 94 46.27 18.46 6.48
N ASN A 95 45.92 19.09 7.59
CA ASN A 95 45.33 20.43 7.66
C ASN A 95 44.03 20.59 6.85
N SER A 96 43.19 19.57 6.80
CA SER A 96 41.87 19.62 6.15
C SER A 96 40.80 20.06 7.14
N THR A 97 39.78 20.79 6.68
CA THR A 97 38.55 20.98 7.48
C THR A 97 37.72 19.70 7.44
N LYS A 98 36.89 19.45 8.46
CA LYS A 98 36.00 18.28 8.51
C LYS A 98 35.10 18.19 7.27
N LEU A 99 34.47 19.31 6.89
CA LEU A 99 33.68 19.40 5.66
C LEU A 99 34.50 19.10 4.39
N ALA A 100 35.72 19.62 4.23
CA ALA A 100 36.54 19.33 3.06
C ALA A 100 37.11 17.90 3.05
N CYS A 101 37.19 17.27 4.22
CA CYS A 101 37.57 15.87 4.35
C CYS A 101 36.43 14.94 3.94
N GLU A 102 35.22 15.25 4.42
CA GLU A 102 34.01 14.45 4.22
C GLU A 102 33.26 14.79 2.92
N ALA A 103 33.63 15.89 2.25
CA ALA A 103 33.12 16.25 0.93
C ALA A 103 33.58 15.27 -0.16
N ASP A 104 32.66 14.97 -1.07
CA ASP A 104 32.90 14.12 -2.25
C ASP A 104 34.08 14.67 -3.07
N TYR A 105 35.10 13.84 -3.28
CA TYR A 105 36.25 14.22 -4.09
C TYR A 105 36.35 13.32 -5.33
N VAL A 106 36.74 13.92 -6.45
CA VAL A 106 37.02 13.25 -7.73
C VAL A 106 38.49 13.45 -8.09
N VAL A 107 39.24 12.37 -8.35
CA VAL A 107 40.60 12.44 -8.91
C VAL A 107 40.59 11.71 -10.23
N SER A 108 40.78 12.46 -11.32
CA SER A 108 40.93 11.90 -12.65
C SER A 108 42.33 11.31 -12.82
N VAL A 109 42.44 9.99 -12.61
CA VAL A 109 43.60 9.17 -12.99
C VAL A 109 43.16 8.07 -13.96
N GLY A 110 42.55 8.48 -15.08
CA GLY A 110 42.02 7.56 -16.11
C GLY A 110 40.74 6.83 -15.68
N PRO A 111 40.07 6.12 -16.61
CA PRO A 111 38.87 5.33 -16.30
C PRO A 111 39.24 4.02 -15.55
N PRO A 112 38.51 3.62 -14.50
CA PRO A 112 37.31 4.23 -13.90
C PRO A 112 37.61 5.36 -12.89
N GLU A 113 36.65 6.28 -12.73
CA GLU A 113 36.74 7.44 -11.84
C GLU A 113 36.37 7.07 -10.38
N VAL A 114 37.33 7.16 -9.46
CA VAL A 114 37.11 6.83 -8.04
C VAL A 114 36.45 8.03 -7.33
N ARG A 115 35.20 7.86 -6.90
CA ARG A 115 34.49 8.77 -5.97
C ARG A 115 34.49 8.22 -4.56
N GLY A 116 34.76 9.09 -3.59
CA GLY A 116 34.73 8.71 -2.18
C GLY A 116 34.93 9.88 -1.24
N ASN A 117 34.58 9.66 0.03
CA ASN A 117 34.71 10.64 1.10
C ASN A 117 35.93 10.27 1.98
N GLY A 118 36.60 11.27 2.55
CA GLY A 118 37.64 11.06 3.54
C GLY A 118 37.08 10.93 4.96
N ILE A 119 37.73 10.13 5.80
CA ILE A 119 37.45 10.02 7.23
C ILE A 119 38.33 11.01 7.98
N PHE A 120 37.69 12.01 8.58
CA PHE A 120 38.36 12.99 9.40
C PHE A 120 38.83 12.36 10.71
N GLN A 121 40.14 12.39 10.98
CA GLN A 121 40.74 11.74 12.15
C GLN A 121 40.63 12.55 13.44
N GLY A 122 39.88 13.65 13.39
CA GLY A 122 39.73 14.59 14.49
C GLY A 122 40.66 15.79 14.37
N TYR A 123 40.32 16.86 15.08
CA TYR A 123 41.05 18.12 15.05
C TYR A 123 42.46 18.00 15.64
N ASN A 124 43.42 18.74 15.07
CA ASN A 124 44.85 18.76 15.43
C ASN A 124 45.59 17.43 15.25
N THR A 125 45.01 16.46 14.54
CA THR A 125 45.70 15.23 14.17
C THR A 125 46.62 15.45 12.96
N ALA A 126 47.75 14.74 12.93
CA ALA A 126 48.71 14.77 11.84
C ALA A 126 48.69 13.45 11.05
N CYS A 127 49.01 13.52 9.76
CA CYS A 127 49.16 12.32 8.93
C CYS A 127 50.37 11.51 9.37
N GLY A 128 50.16 10.24 9.73
CA GLY A 128 51.20 9.30 10.12
C GLY A 128 50.75 7.84 9.91
N PRO A 129 51.70 6.89 9.81
CA PRO A 129 51.40 5.47 9.56
C PRO A 129 50.56 4.81 10.67
N ASP A 130 50.63 5.34 11.90
CA ASP A 130 49.79 4.90 13.02
C ASP A 130 48.41 5.59 13.02
N THR A 131 48.26 6.71 12.33
CA THR A 131 47.02 7.51 12.24
C THR A 131 46.16 7.13 11.03
N CYS A 132 46.78 6.67 9.94
CA CYS A 132 46.11 6.07 8.77
C CYS A 132 46.89 4.82 8.33
N PRO A 133 46.66 3.63 8.91
CA PRO A 133 47.37 2.42 8.51
C PRO A 133 46.95 1.98 7.10
N ALA A 134 47.92 1.64 6.24
CA ALA A 134 47.61 0.95 5.00
C ALA A 134 47.05 -0.44 5.33
N LEU A 135 45.74 -0.62 5.10
CA LEU A 135 45.06 -1.88 5.33
C LEU A 135 45.51 -2.90 4.28
N THR A 136 46.25 -3.92 4.72
CA THR A 136 46.74 -5.02 3.87
C THR A 136 45.97 -6.30 4.16
N GLY A 137 45.89 -7.17 3.15
CA GLY A 137 45.22 -8.46 3.22
C GLY A 137 45.86 -9.43 2.22
N ALA A 138 45.57 -10.72 2.36
CA ALA A 138 46.11 -11.77 1.51
C ALA A 138 45.50 -11.68 0.10
N CYS A 139 46.34 -11.42 -0.89
CA CYS A 139 45.98 -11.40 -2.30
C CYS A 139 46.42 -12.71 -2.96
N CYS A 140 45.47 -13.52 -3.41
CA CYS A 140 45.71 -14.73 -4.20
C CYS A 140 45.84 -14.35 -5.67
N ALA A 141 47.00 -14.61 -6.26
CA ALA A 141 47.19 -14.48 -7.70
C ALA A 141 46.67 -15.74 -8.43
N PRO A 142 46.39 -15.64 -9.74
CA PRO A 142 45.86 -16.75 -10.55
C PRO A 142 46.74 -17.99 -10.61
N ASP A 143 48.05 -17.83 -10.41
CA ASP A 143 49.03 -18.91 -10.36
C ASP A 143 49.10 -19.61 -8.98
N GLY A 144 48.17 -19.27 -8.07
CA GLY A 144 48.11 -19.80 -6.71
C GLY A 144 49.09 -19.16 -5.74
N SER A 145 49.90 -18.18 -6.17
CA SER A 145 50.77 -17.44 -5.26
C SER A 145 49.96 -16.48 -4.39
N CYS A 146 50.37 -16.31 -3.13
CA CYS A 146 49.73 -15.39 -2.20
C CYS A 146 50.69 -14.30 -1.74
N GLN A 147 50.25 -13.04 -1.76
CA GLN A 147 51.00 -11.92 -1.19
C GLN A 147 50.13 -11.04 -0.30
N VAL A 148 50.62 -10.65 0.89
CA VAL A 148 49.92 -9.68 1.74
C VAL A 148 50.21 -8.28 1.19
N ARG A 149 49.19 -7.64 0.64
CA ARG A 149 49.29 -6.34 -0.05
C ARG A 149 48.08 -5.48 0.25
N THR A 150 48.12 -4.22 -0.14
CA THR A 150 46.93 -3.37 -0.11
C THR A 150 45.93 -3.84 -1.19
N LEU A 151 44.65 -3.49 -1.04
CA LEU A 151 43.63 -3.79 -2.05
C LEU A 151 44.03 -3.26 -3.44
N GLN A 152 44.58 -2.04 -3.51
CA GLN A 152 44.99 -1.41 -4.76
C GLN A 152 46.15 -2.16 -5.44
N GLU A 153 47.11 -2.66 -4.66
CA GLU A 153 48.19 -3.48 -5.19
C GLU A 153 47.72 -4.90 -5.55
N CYS A 154 46.67 -5.41 -4.91
CA CYS A 154 46.06 -6.69 -5.28
C CYS A 154 45.31 -6.59 -6.61
N GLN A 155 44.61 -5.48 -6.83
CA GLN A 155 43.87 -5.20 -8.06
C GLN A 155 44.78 -4.93 -9.28
N THR A 156 46.05 -4.57 -9.08
CA THR A 156 47.01 -4.48 -10.20
C THR A 156 47.51 -5.84 -10.67
N ILE A 157 47.20 -6.92 -9.93
CA ILE A 157 47.42 -8.30 -10.35
C ILE A 157 46.19 -8.73 -11.13
N VAL A 158 46.36 -8.96 -12.43
CA VAL A 158 45.30 -9.49 -13.31
C VAL A 158 44.74 -10.76 -12.68
N ASN A 159 43.41 -10.81 -12.47
CA ASN A 159 42.67 -11.91 -11.83
C ASN A 159 43.09 -12.22 -10.37
N GLY A 160 43.68 -11.26 -9.66
CA GLY A 160 44.01 -11.37 -8.24
C GLY A 160 42.78 -11.28 -7.33
N PHE A 161 42.66 -12.20 -6.36
CA PHE A 161 41.57 -12.27 -5.40
C PHE A 161 42.02 -11.81 -4.00
N PHE A 162 41.41 -10.74 -3.50
CA PHE A 162 41.72 -10.18 -2.19
C PHE A 162 40.86 -10.85 -1.10
N ASN A 163 41.49 -11.57 -0.17
CA ASN A 163 40.80 -12.34 0.87
C ASN A 163 40.26 -11.47 2.03
N GLY A 164 40.25 -10.14 1.88
CA GLY A 164 39.81 -9.20 2.91
C GLY A 164 40.95 -8.68 3.78
N VAL A 165 40.72 -7.51 4.38
CA VAL A 165 41.70 -6.80 5.23
C VAL A 165 42.02 -7.62 6.47
N GLY A 166 43.30 -7.73 6.82
CA GLY A 166 43.77 -8.48 8.00
C GLY A 166 43.97 -9.97 7.76
N THR A 167 43.66 -10.49 6.57
CA THR A 167 43.99 -11.88 6.20
C THR A 167 45.47 -12.03 5.86
N THR A 168 46.04 -13.19 6.19
CA THR A 168 47.45 -13.50 5.91
C THR A 168 47.57 -14.62 4.89
N CYS A 169 48.67 -14.63 4.16
CA CYS A 169 48.97 -15.73 3.24
C CYS A 169 49.26 -17.07 3.92
N ALA A 170 49.32 -17.10 5.26
CA ALA A 170 49.39 -18.34 6.02
C ALA A 170 48.01 -19.00 6.20
N THR A 171 46.92 -18.24 6.06
CA THR A 171 45.53 -18.71 6.25
C THR A 171 44.68 -18.68 4.98
N ALA A 172 45.12 -17.95 3.95
CA ALA A 172 44.44 -17.91 2.65
C ALA A 172 44.72 -19.19 1.84
N VAL A 173 43.67 -19.79 1.29
CA VAL A 173 43.77 -20.96 0.41
C VAL A 173 43.62 -20.49 -1.03
N CYS A 174 44.74 -20.30 -1.73
CA CYS A 174 44.77 -19.82 -3.12
C CYS A 174 44.63 -20.94 -4.16
N THR A 175 43.94 -22.03 -3.79
CA THR A 175 43.61 -23.17 -4.65
C THR A 175 42.15 -23.59 -4.41
N GLY A 176 41.55 -24.29 -5.36
CA GLY A 176 40.14 -24.67 -5.33
C GLY A 176 39.87 -25.98 -6.09
N GLY A 177 38.60 -26.41 -6.12
CA GLY A 177 38.16 -27.55 -6.90
C GLY A 177 38.00 -27.18 -8.38
N CYS A 178 38.31 -28.11 -9.28
CA CYS A 178 38.23 -27.91 -10.73
C CYS A 178 37.49 -29.07 -11.39
N CYS A 179 36.35 -28.78 -12.02
CA CYS A 179 35.58 -29.80 -12.74
C CYS A 179 36.06 -29.92 -14.18
N LEU A 180 36.42 -31.12 -14.61
CA LEU A 180 36.81 -31.41 -15.98
C LEU A 180 35.61 -31.85 -16.83
N PRO A 181 35.65 -31.61 -18.15
CA PRO A 181 34.56 -32.01 -19.05
C PRO A 181 34.32 -33.53 -19.18
N ASP A 182 35.27 -34.35 -18.77
CA ASP A 182 35.12 -35.82 -18.74
C ASP A 182 34.37 -36.33 -17.48
N GLY A 183 33.87 -35.40 -16.65
CA GLY A 183 33.15 -35.70 -15.42
C GLY A 183 34.05 -35.95 -14.21
N SER A 184 35.37 -35.81 -14.34
CA SER A 184 36.29 -35.88 -13.21
C SER A 184 36.46 -34.52 -12.51
N CYS A 185 36.77 -34.51 -11.21
CA CYS A 185 37.02 -33.29 -10.45
C CYS A 185 38.40 -33.34 -9.78
N ILE A 186 39.19 -32.29 -9.96
CA ILE A 186 40.54 -32.16 -9.41
C ILE A 186 40.51 -31.14 -8.27
N THR A 187 40.81 -31.58 -7.04
CA THR A 187 40.87 -30.71 -5.86
C THR A 187 42.21 -30.01 -5.72
N GLY A 188 42.20 -28.78 -5.20
CA GLY A 188 43.42 -28.10 -4.75
C GLY A 188 44.31 -27.62 -5.89
N VAL A 189 43.72 -27.29 -7.04
CA VAL A 189 44.43 -26.70 -8.18
C VAL A 189 44.36 -25.18 -8.13
N THR A 190 45.30 -24.51 -8.80
CA THR A 190 45.28 -23.06 -8.97
C THR A 190 44.23 -22.66 -10.01
N TYR A 191 43.82 -21.41 -10.01
CA TYR A 191 42.89 -20.87 -11.02
C TYR A 191 43.45 -21.11 -12.43
N ASN A 192 44.72 -20.77 -12.68
CA ASN A 192 45.36 -20.98 -13.98
C ASN A 192 45.46 -22.46 -14.36
N ASP A 193 45.76 -23.36 -13.41
CA ASP A 193 45.85 -24.79 -13.72
C ASP A 193 44.48 -25.39 -14.03
N CYS A 194 43.41 -24.86 -13.42
CA CYS A 194 42.06 -25.27 -13.76
C CYS A 194 41.63 -24.78 -15.14
N CYS A 195 41.90 -23.50 -15.46
CA CYS A 195 41.59 -22.92 -16.76
C CYS A 195 42.42 -23.53 -17.91
N ASN A 196 43.62 -24.05 -17.64
CA ASN A 196 44.47 -24.69 -18.65
C ASN A 196 44.36 -26.22 -18.70
N ALA A 197 43.44 -26.81 -17.93
CA ALA A 197 43.18 -28.25 -18.02
C ALA A 197 42.62 -28.61 -19.42
N PRO A 198 42.86 -29.84 -19.92
CA PRO A 198 42.40 -30.23 -21.26
C PRO A 198 40.88 -30.07 -21.34
N ASN A 199 40.45 -29.12 -22.18
CA ASN A 199 39.05 -28.73 -22.45
C ASN A 199 38.39 -27.72 -21.46
N ASP A 200 39.14 -26.78 -20.88
CA ASP A 200 38.62 -25.64 -20.09
C ASP A 200 37.91 -26.08 -18.79
N GLY A 201 38.70 -26.56 -17.81
CA GLY A 201 38.19 -26.96 -16.50
C GLY A 201 37.47 -25.81 -15.77
N PHE A 202 36.36 -26.12 -15.10
CA PHE A 202 35.55 -25.14 -14.37
C PHE A 202 36.03 -24.97 -12.93
N PHE A 203 36.58 -23.80 -12.60
CA PHE A 203 37.11 -23.49 -11.27
C PHE A 203 35.97 -23.14 -10.31
N ARG A 204 35.81 -23.92 -9.24
CA ARG A 204 34.70 -23.79 -8.29
C ARG A 204 34.88 -22.65 -7.29
N GLY A 205 35.98 -21.89 -7.38
CA GLY A 205 36.34 -20.81 -6.48
C GLY A 205 37.44 -21.19 -5.49
N TYR A 206 38.15 -20.19 -4.97
CA TYR A 206 39.21 -20.39 -3.98
C TYR A 206 38.65 -21.04 -2.70
N ALA A 207 39.41 -21.97 -2.10
CA ALA A 207 39.06 -22.76 -0.91
C ALA A 207 37.92 -23.79 -1.07
N THR A 208 37.50 -24.13 -2.29
CA THR A 208 36.50 -25.19 -2.57
C THR A 208 37.15 -26.56 -2.84
N ASP A 209 36.42 -27.67 -2.64
CA ASP A 209 36.88 -29.05 -2.93
C ASP A 209 35.97 -29.79 -3.95
N CYS A 210 36.06 -31.12 -4.05
CA CYS A 210 35.31 -31.97 -4.99
C CYS A 210 34.33 -32.95 -4.28
N THR A 211 33.93 -32.67 -3.03
CA THR A 211 33.19 -33.64 -2.20
C THR A 211 31.66 -33.67 -2.41
N SER A 212 31.12 -32.85 -3.32
CA SER A 212 29.72 -32.90 -3.79
C SER A 212 29.65 -33.54 -5.20
N PRO A 213 28.64 -34.39 -5.54
CA PRO A 213 28.72 -35.33 -6.67
C PRO A 213 28.50 -34.74 -8.09
N ASP A 214 28.42 -33.43 -8.27
CA ASP A 214 27.94 -32.84 -9.53
C ASP A 214 29.06 -32.54 -10.54
N CYS A 215 29.56 -33.59 -11.20
CA CYS A 215 30.26 -33.49 -12.48
C CYS A 215 29.51 -34.33 -13.54
N PRO A 216 29.28 -33.83 -14.77
CA PRO A 216 28.40 -34.49 -15.75
C PRO A 216 28.91 -35.88 -16.19
N GLN A 217 28.04 -36.89 -16.22
CA GLN A 217 28.34 -38.28 -16.65
C GLN A 217 27.65 -38.65 -17.99
N ALA A 218 28.07 -39.74 -18.63
CA ALA A 218 27.55 -40.24 -19.91
C ALA A 218 26.23 -41.05 -19.82
N GLY A 219 25.52 -41.14 -20.94
CA GLY A 219 24.16 -41.70 -21.09
C GLY A 219 23.71 -41.78 -22.56
N ALA A 220 22.53 -42.33 -22.83
CA ALA A 220 22.06 -42.65 -24.17
C ALA A 220 21.75 -41.40 -24.99
N CYS A 221 22.18 -41.39 -26.24
CA CYS A 221 22.08 -40.28 -27.18
C CYS A 221 21.38 -40.73 -28.46
N CYS A 222 20.10 -40.37 -28.64
CA CYS A 222 19.25 -40.77 -29.76
C CYS A 222 19.40 -39.84 -30.98
N PHE A 223 19.91 -40.32 -32.10
CA PHE A 223 20.06 -39.55 -33.34
C PHE A 223 18.81 -39.59 -34.21
N THR A 224 18.72 -38.61 -35.10
CA THR A 224 17.55 -38.32 -35.96
C THR A 224 17.23 -39.40 -37.00
N ASP A 225 18.16 -40.32 -37.26
CA ASP A 225 17.96 -41.51 -38.11
C ASP A 225 17.46 -42.75 -37.32
N GLY A 226 17.28 -42.61 -36.01
CA GLY A 226 16.89 -43.68 -35.09
C GLY A 226 18.06 -44.44 -34.46
N SER A 227 19.32 -44.07 -34.73
CA SER A 227 20.50 -44.68 -34.08
C SER A 227 20.73 -44.11 -32.67
N CYS A 228 21.50 -44.81 -31.83
CA CYS A 228 21.80 -44.36 -30.45
C CYS A 228 23.24 -44.67 -30.03
N LEU A 229 23.93 -43.72 -29.39
CA LEU A 229 25.26 -43.87 -28.79
C LEU A 229 25.28 -43.47 -27.32
N SER A 230 26.17 -44.03 -26.50
CA SER A 230 26.33 -43.59 -25.11
C SER A 230 27.41 -42.52 -25.04
N LEU A 231 27.00 -41.26 -24.84
CA LEU A 231 27.84 -40.06 -24.94
C LEU A 231 27.64 -39.19 -23.70
N THR A 232 28.52 -38.23 -23.42
CA THR A 232 28.22 -37.17 -22.44
C THR A 232 27.10 -36.27 -22.99
N PRO A 233 26.41 -35.46 -22.16
CA PRO A 233 25.43 -34.50 -22.69
C PRO A 233 26.04 -33.63 -23.81
N ALA A 234 27.25 -33.11 -23.59
CA ALA A 234 27.96 -32.26 -24.55
C ALA A 234 28.34 -33.00 -25.84
N ASP A 235 28.82 -34.24 -25.76
CA ASP A 235 29.18 -35.02 -26.95
C ASP A 235 27.95 -35.52 -27.71
N CYS A 236 26.86 -35.79 -26.98
CA CYS A 236 25.57 -36.16 -27.57
C CYS A 236 25.01 -35.01 -28.42
N ASP A 237 25.07 -33.81 -27.86
CA ASP A 237 24.63 -32.58 -28.50
C ASP A 237 25.54 -32.22 -29.69
N ALA A 238 26.86 -32.36 -29.54
CA ALA A 238 27.82 -32.13 -30.62
C ALA A 238 27.64 -33.12 -31.79
N GLY A 239 27.17 -34.34 -31.51
CA GLY A 239 26.81 -35.34 -32.52
C GLY A 239 25.45 -35.12 -33.19
N GLY A 240 24.61 -34.22 -32.67
CA GLY A 240 23.24 -33.99 -33.16
C GLY A 240 22.24 -35.08 -32.76
N GLY A 241 22.46 -35.75 -31.62
CA GLY A 241 21.52 -36.69 -31.01
C GLY A 241 20.84 -36.10 -29.76
N SER A 242 19.91 -36.83 -29.17
CA SER A 242 19.07 -36.41 -28.04
C SER A 242 19.39 -37.25 -26.80
N TYR A 243 19.93 -36.60 -25.77
CA TYR A 243 20.40 -37.24 -24.56
C TYR A 243 19.25 -37.67 -23.63
N GLN A 244 19.25 -38.93 -23.18
CA GLN A 244 18.13 -39.56 -22.49
C GLN A 244 18.30 -39.57 -20.95
N GLY A 245 19.31 -38.88 -20.43
CA GLY A 245 19.64 -38.81 -19.01
C GLY A 245 20.89 -39.62 -18.63
N SER A 246 21.57 -39.16 -17.58
CA SER A 246 22.81 -39.76 -17.09
C SER A 246 22.59 -41.19 -16.60
N GLY A 247 23.40 -42.13 -17.10
CA GLY A 247 23.29 -43.55 -16.78
C GLY A 247 22.19 -44.32 -17.52
N VAL A 248 21.49 -43.70 -18.48
CA VAL A 248 20.52 -44.40 -19.34
C VAL A 248 21.23 -45.07 -20.51
N ASP A 249 20.96 -46.34 -20.77
CA ASP A 249 21.59 -47.08 -21.87
C ASP A 249 20.76 -47.04 -23.16
N CYS A 250 21.45 -47.07 -24.31
CA CYS A 250 20.80 -47.00 -25.63
C CYS A 250 19.85 -48.18 -25.92
N GLY A 251 19.97 -49.29 -25.19
CA GLY A 251 19.07 -50.44 -25.31
C GLY A 251 17.65 -50.19 -24.79
N SER A 252 17.44 -49.18 -23.95
CA SER A 252 16.14 -48.84 -23.34
C SER A 252 15.51 -47.54 -23.85
N ALA A 253 16.22 -46.78 -24.69
CA ALA A 253 15.87 -45.40 -25.07
C ALA A 253 14.82 -45.26 -26.20
N GLY A 254 14.59 -46.28 -27.04
CA GLY A 254 13.47 -46.32 -28.00
C GLY A 254 13.42 -45.20 -29.08
N CYS A 255 14.51 -44.88 -29.78
CA CYS A 255 14.58 -43.76 -30.73
C CYS A 255 13.80 -43.99 -32.07
N THR A 256 12.97 -43.03 -32.53
CA THR A 256 12.27 -43.01 -33.87
C THR A 256 12.29 -41.62 -34.54
N ALA A 257 12.19 -41.53 -35.89
CA ALA A 257 12.32 -40.28 -36.67
C ALA A 257 11.14 -39.28 -36.51
N VAL A 258 11.42 -37.96 -36.39
CA VAL A 258 10.47 -36.89 -36.00
C VAL A 258 10.45 -35.66 -36.95
N THR A 259 9.27 -35.10 -37.23
CA THR A 259 8.99 -33.86 -38.02
C THR A 259 8.68 -32.65 -37.12
N GLY A 260 8.64 -31.41 -37.62
CA GLY A 260 8.47 -30.15 -36.84
C GLY A 260 8.12 -28.90 -37.68
N ALA A 261 8.08 -27.69 -37.12
CA ALA A 261 7.71 -26.45 -37.82
C ALA A 261 8.91 -25.73 -38.45
N CYS A 262 8.75 -25.23 -39.68
CA CYS A 262 9.73 -24.49 -40.47
C CYS A 262 9.21 -23.10 -40.83
N LEU A 263 9.89 -22.05 -40.37
CA LEU A 263 9.62 -20.67 -40.71
C LEU A 263 10.38 -20.27 -41.97
N GLN A 264 9.65 -19.72 -42.94
CA GLN A 264 10.17 -19.25 -44.22
C GLN A 264 10.18 -17.72 -44.29
N PRO A 265 10.97 -17.14 -45.20
CA PRO A 265 10.93 -15.70 -45.46
C PRO A 265 9.49 -15.22 -45.75
N LEU A 266 9.14 -14.02 -45.28
CA LEU A 266 7.81 -13.38 -45.40
C LEU A 266 6.69 -13.99 -44.52
N GLY A 267 7.04 -14.79 -43.50
CA GLY A 267 6.10 -15.18 -42.43
C GLY A 267 5.33 -16.48 -42.66
N VAL A 268 5.68 -17.26 -43.69
CA VAL A 268 5.04 -18.55 -43.96
C VAL A 268 5.66 -19.64 -43.08
N CYS A 269 4.84 -20.42 -42.37
CA CYS A 269 5.28 -21.59 -41.60
C CYS A 269 4.77 -22.90 -42.22
N SER A 270 5.61 -23.93 -42.30
CA SER A 270 5.21 -25.28 -42.76
C SER A 270 5.82 -26.41 -41.90
N VAL A 271 5.10 -27.52 -41.70
CA VAL A 271 5.62 -28.67 -40.93
C VAL A 271 6.38 -29.64 -41.86
N MET A 272 7.68 -29.85 -41.63
CA MET A 272 8.50 -30.71 -42.49
C MET A 272 9.57 -31.50 -41.71
N ASN A 273 10.75 -31.79 -42.27
CA ASN A 273 11.91 -32.24 -41.49
C ASN A 273 13.01 -31.18 -41.60
N LYS A 274 13.99 -31.21 -40.69
CA LYS A 274 15.06 -30.19 -40.59
C LYS A 274 15.77 -29.95 -41.93
N VAL A 275 16.09 -31.02 -42.66
CA VAL A 275 16.83 -30.94 -43.94
C VAL A 275 16.01 -30.26 -45.02
N ASP A 276 14.71 -30.54 -45.09
CA ASP A 276 13.82 -29.90 -46.06
C ASP A 276 13.57 -28.42 -45.68
N CYS A 277 13.53 -28.09 -44.39
CA CYS A 277 13.42 -26.71 -43.92
C CYS A 277 14.65 -25.87 -44.30
N GLU A 278 15.84 -26.41 -44.07
CA GLU A 278 17.12 -25.75 -44.37
C GLU A 278 17.34 -25.60 -45.89
N ARG A 279 16.78 -26.52 -46.70
CA ARG A 279 16.84 -26.43 -48.17
C ARG A 279 15.85 -25.45 -48.79
N SER A 280 14.80 -25.05 -48.08
CA SER A 280 13.75 -24.16 -48.62
C SER A 280 14.26 -22.73 -48.90
N ALA A 281 15.34 -22.30 -48.24
CA ALA A 281 16.02 -21.03 -48.50
C ALA A 281 16.66 -20.92 -49.90
N LEU A 282 16.89 -22.05 -50.59
CA LEU A 282 17.52 -22.10 -51.92
C LEU A 282 16.52 -21.93 -53.09
N TYR A 283 15.21 -22.09 -52.86
CA TYR A 283 14.19 -22.10 -53.93
C TYR A 283 13.43 -20.79 -54.11
N THR A 284 13.44 -19.89 -53.12
CA THR A 284 12.71 -18.60 -53.18
C THR A 284 13.51 -17.48 -53.82
N GLY A 285 14.82 -17.66 -54.04
CA GLY A 285 15.70 -16.71 -54.74
C GLY A 285 15.91 -15.36 -54.04
N THR A 286 15.43 -15.18 -52.81
CA THR A 286 15.49 -13.90 -52.07
C THR A 286 16.72 -13.76 -51.17
N GLY A 287 17.48 -14.84 -50.93
CA GLY A 287 18.65 -14.82 -50.04
C GLY A 287 18.34 -14.64 -48.54
N ALA A 288 17.06 -14.71 -48.15
CA ALA A 288 16.63 -14.65 -46.75
C ALA A 288 16.62 -16.06 -46.11
N PRO A 289 17.07 -16.22 -44.85
CA PRO A 289 17.18 -17.52 -44.20
C PRO A 289 15.82 -18.12 -43.82
N THR A 290 15.71 -19.45 -43.87
CA THR A 290 14.62 -20.24 -43.25
C THR A 290 15.04 -20.70 -41.85
N TYR A 291 14.11 -20.92 -40.93
CA TYR A 291 14.38 -21.28 -39.53
C TYR A 291 13.56 -22.49 -39.06
N TRP A 292 14.24 -23.54 -38.60
CA TRP A 292 13.62 -24.76 -38.10
C TRP A 292 13.39 -24.70 -36.59
N ILE A 293 12.13 -24.80 -36.14
CA ILE A 293 11.76 -24.59 -34.73
C ILE A 293 12.09 -25.80 -33.85
N GLY A 294 12.00 -27.03 -34.39
CA GLY A 294 12.39 -28.25 -33.67
C GLY A 294 11.42 -29.42 -33.88
N PRO A 295 11.81 -30.66 -33.55
CA PRO A 295 10.96 -31.83 -33.70
C PRO A 295 9.71 -31.74 -32.79
N GLY A 296 8.55 -32.15 -33.30
CA GLY A 296 7.24 -32.12 -32.61
C GLY A 296 6.50 -30.78 -32.67
N THR A 297 7.10 -29.73 -33.22
CA THR A 297 6.52 -28.38 -33.25
C THR A 297 5.57 -28.17 -34.45
N SER A 298 4.47 -27.43 -34.23
CA SER A 298 3.47 -27.08 -35.25
C SER A 298 3.55 -25.59 -35.61
N CYS A 299 3.04 -25.23 -36.79
CA CYS A 299 2.95 -23.84 -37.21
C CYS A 299 1.75 -23.16 -36.53
N PRO A 300 1.91 -21.92 -36.02
CA PRO A 300 0.79 -21.16 -35.47
C PRO A 300 -0.21 -20.80 -36.59
N THR A 301 -1.50 -20.83 -36.27
CA THR A 301 -2.57 -20.55 -37.24
C THR A 301 -2.94 -19.07 -37.34
N GLU A 302 -2.49 -18.18 -36.44
CA GLU A 302 -2.90 -16.77 -36.41
C GLU A 302 -1.72 -15.80 -36.12
N GLY A 303 -1.57 -14.74 -36.94
CA GLY A 303 -0.88 -13.47 -36.62
C GLY A 303 0.65 -13.31 -36.81
N PRO A 304 1.16 -12.25 -37.49
CA PRO A 304 2.59 -12.11 -37.85
C PRO A 304 3.39 -11.15 -36.94
N TYR A 305 3.59 -11.39 -35.64
CA TYR A 305 4.37 -10.43 -34.79
C TYR A 305 5.28 -10.96 -33.67
N TYR A 306 5.77 -12.21 -33.69
CA TYR A 306 6.76 -12.64 -32.67
C TYR A 306 7.94 -13.41 -33.26
N LEU A 307 9.17 -12.97 -32.96
CA LEU A 307 10.37 -13.79 -33.11
C LEU A 307 10.52 -14.69 -31.88
N PRO A 308 10.90 -15.96 -32.02
CA PRO A 308 11.19 -16.83 -30.89
C PRO A 308 12.53 -16.39 -30.26
N GLY A 309 12.46 -15.70 -29.11
CA GLY A 309 13.65 -15.24 -28.38
C GLY A 309 13.41 -14.26 -27.21
N GLY A 310 12.26 -13.58 -27.13
CA GLY A 310 11.85 -12.78 -25.96
C GLY A 310 10.60 -13.35 -25.29
N GLY A 311 10.36 -13.00 -24.02
CA GLY A 311 9.20 -13.50 -23.24
C GLY A 311 8.37 -12.38 -22.58
N GLN A 312 7.06 -12.60 -22.48
CA GLN A 312 6.16 -11.72 -21.74
C GLN A 312 6.22 -12.02 -20.24
N VAL A 313 6.26 -10.98 -19.41
CA VAL A 313 6.18 -11.06 -17.96
C VAL A 313 5.01 -10.19 -17.51
N ASN A 314 3.93 -10.83 -17.09
CA ASN A 314 2.68 -10.18 -16.76
C ASN A 314 2.42 -10.20 -15.25
N MET A 315 2.27 -9.02 -14.67
CA MET A 315 1.98 -8.83 -13.26
C MET A 315 0.69 -8.04 -13.09
N ALA A 316 -0.10 -8.41 -12.08
CA ALA A 316 -1.27 -7.66 -11.67
C ALA A 316 -1.30 -7.47 -10.16
N GLY A 317 -1.71 -6.29 -9.68
CA GLY A 317 -2.03 -6.09 -8.27
C GLY A 317 -1.66 -4.73 -7.68
N ALA A 318 -0.88 -4.75 -6.60
CA ALA A 318 -0.65 -3.64 -5.69
C ALA A 318 -0.26 -2.33 -6.37
N THR A 319 -0.83 -1.22 -5.93
CA THR A 319 -0.52 0.09 -6.52
C THR A 319 0.88 0.57 -6.17
N LEU A 320 1.40 0.21 -4.99
CA LEU A 320 2.71 0.63 -4.49
C LEU A 320 3.85 0.15 -5.41
N PHE A 321 3.74 -1.07 -5.96
CA PHE A 321 4.80 -1.66 -6.79
C PHE A 321 4.79 -1.13 -8.24
N ALA A 322 3.71 -0.47 -8.67
CA ALA A 322 3.64 0.11 -10.01
C ALA A 322 4.77 1.12 -10.26
N ASP A 323 5.19 1.89 -9.25
CA ASP A 323 6.29 2.84 -9.39
C ASP A 323 7.65 2.16 -9.58
N PHE A 324 7.86 0.98 -9.01
CA PHE A 324 9.05 0.17 -9.30
C PHE A 324 9.03 -0.36 -10.74
N SER A 325 7.88 -0.77 -11.27
CA SER A 325 7.80 -1.19 -12.68
C SER A 325 8.12 -0.04 -13.68
N ALA A 326 8.04 1.22 -13.23
CA ALA A 326 8.27 2.41 -14.05
C ALA A 326 9.73 2.90 -14.11
N ILE A 327 10.66 2.33 -13.33
CA ILE A 327 12.07 2.79 -13.27
C ILE A 327 13.02 1.89 -14.07
N ALA A 328 14.07 2.47 -14.66
CA ALA A 328 15.07 1.74 -15.46
C ALA A 328 15.68 0.52 -14.75
N GLY A 329 15.95 0.66 -13.45
CA GLY A 329 16.57 -0.39 -12.67
C GLY A 329 15.72 -1.64 -12.49
N SER A 330 14.39 -1.61 -12.67
CA SER A 330 13.53 -2.77 -12.42
C SER A 330 13.71 -3.91 -13.42
N THR A 331 14.38 -3.63 -14.54
CA THR A 331 14.63 -4.55 -15.66
C THR A 331 16.08 -4.49 -16.14
N ASN A 332 16.98 -3.87 -15.37
CA ASN A 332 18.39 -3.85 -15.70
C ASN A 332 19.02 -5.22 -15.43
N ASP A 333 19.95 -5.57 -16.31
CA ASP A 333 20.63 -6.83 -16.31
C ASP A 333 21.70 -6.86 -15.21
N PHE A 334 21.43 -7.60 -14.14
CA PHE A 334 22.36 -7.75 -13.02
C PHE A 334 23.17 -9.05 -13.10
N ILE A 335 22.58 -10.10 -13.67
CA ILE A 335 23.20 -11.43 -13.75
C ILE A 335 23.63 -11.82 -15.18
N ASN A 336 23.65 -10.86 -16.12
CA ASN A 336 23.90 -11.08 -17.56
C ASN A 336 22.90 -12.09 -18.18
N VAL A 337 21.60 -11.79 -18.06
CA VAL A 337 20.48 -12.59 -18.56
C VAL A 337 20.41 -12.61 -20.09
N SER A 338 20.92 -11.59 -20.78
CA SER A 338 21.04 -11.59 -22.25
C SER A 338 22.48 -11.88 -22.70
N PRO A 339 22.76 -13.01 -23.38
CA PRO A 339 24.10 -13.30 -23.85
C PRO A 339 24.47 -12.36 -25.01
N ASP A 340 25.55 -11.61 -24.84
CA ASP A 340 26.09 -10.69 -25.86
C ASP A 340 26.91 -11.40 -26.96
N VAL A 341 26.50 -12.58 -27.44
CA VAL A 341 26.86 -13.03 -28.80
C VAL A 341 25.70 -13.77 -29.47
N ILE A 342 25.16 -13.14 -30.51
CA ILE A 342 24.44 -13.83 -31.58
C ILE A 342 25.43 -14.76 -32.29
N ARG A 343 25.33 -16.08 -32.04
CA ARG A 343 25.46 -17.13 -33.08
C ARG A 343 24.50 -18.30 -32.82
N PRO A 344 23.92 -18.88 -33.89
CA PRO A 344 22.77 -19.76 -33.79
C PRO A 344 23.19 -21.19 -33.49
N THR A 345 22.92 -21.68 -32.28
CA THR A 345 22.90 -23.11 -32.00
C THR A 345 21.59 -23.45 -31.30
N GLY A 346 20.61 -23.86 -32.10
CA GLY A 346 19.28 -24.21 -31.61
C GLY A 346 19.31 -25.40 -30.65
N TYR A 347 18.85 -25.19 -29.42
CA TYR A 347 17.88 -25.98 -28.64
C TYR A 347 17.55 -25.22 -27.32
N PRO A 348 16.38 -25.47 -26.68
CA PRO A 348 15.88 -24.68 -25.56
C PRO A 348 16.31 -25.25 -24.19
N TYR A 349 16.57 -24.35 -23.23
CA TYR A 349 16.79 -24.59 -21.80
C TYR A 349 17.97 -25.50 -21.41
N ASN A 350 19.19 -24.92 -21.32
CA ASN A 350 20.11 -25.10 -20.19
C ASN A 350 21.34 -24.16 -20.25
N ARG A 351 21.50 -23.37 -19.18
CA ARG A 351 22.74 -22.72 -18.67
C ARG A 351 23.47 -21.74 -19.60
N PHE A 352 23.09 -20.47 -19.42
CA PHE A 352 23.57 -19.27 -20.09
C PHE A 352 25.07 -19.02 -19.81
N ARG A 353 25.89 -18.98 -20.88
CA ARG A 353 27.37 -18.87 -20.86
C ARG A 353 27.80 -17.52 -21.45
N ASP A 354 28.80 -16.93 -20.80
CA ASP A 354 29.57 -15.75 -21.21
C ASP A 354 30.19 -15.92 -22.61
N SER A 355 30.30 -14.82 -23.36
CA SER A 355 30.38 -14.80 -24.82
C SER A 355 31.70 -14.25 -25.40
N ASP A 356 32.64 -13.80 -24.57
CA ASP A 356 34.03 -13.55 -24.98
C ASP A 356 35.05 -14.54 -24.36
N GLY A 357 34.62 -15.36 -23.41
CA GLY A 357 35.40 -16.43 -22.80
C GLY A 357 36.32 -15.98 -21.67
N ASP A 358 36.11 -14.81 -21.06
CA ASP A 358 36.67 -14.51 -19.74
C ASP A 358 35.66 -14.78 -18.60
N CYS A 359 35.87 -14.23 -17.39
CA CYS A 359 35.08 -14.55 -16.20
C CYS A 359 34.64 -13.31 -15.42
N PHE A 360 34.59 -12.11 -16.04
CA PHE A 360 34.16 -10.87 -15.38
C PHE A 360 33.29 -9.94 -16.26
N ALA A 361 32.55 -9.04 -15.57
CA ALA A 361 31.32 -8.36 -16.00
C ALA A 361 31.37 -7.49 -17.28
N ASP A 362 30.38 -7.74 -18.16
CA ASP A 362 29.90 -6.82 -19.18
C ASP A 362 29.13 -5.63 -18.56
N ALA A 363 29.08 -4.48 -19.25
CA ALA A 363 28.38 -3.29 -18.79
C ALA A 363 26.85 -3.53 -18.65
N ILE A 364 26.22 -2.98 -17.59
CA ILE A 364 24.77 -3.11 -17.29
C ILE A 364 23.91 -2.91 -18.55
N GLN A 365 23.23 -3.97 -19.00
CA GLN A 365 22.33 -3.96 -20.15
C GLN A 365 20.87 -3.71 -19.71
N GLN A 366 20.04 -3.11 -20.56
CA GLN A 366 18.61 -2.92 -20.29
C GLN A 366 17.79 -4.04 -20.95
N LEU A 367 17.34 -5.04 -20.16
CA LEU A 367 16.63 -6.24 -20.65
C LEU A 367 15.23 -5.93 -21.18
N ALA A 368 14.64 -4.82 -20.73
CA ALA A 368 13.37 -4.31 -21.21
C ALA A 368 13.54 -2.89 -21.79
N PRO A 369 13.98 -2.78 -23.06
CA PRO A 369 14.05 -1.51 -23.77
C PRO A 369 12.73 -0.74 -23.67
N THR A 370 12.78 0.58 -23.78
CA THR A 370 11.57 1.40 -23.68
C THR A 370 10.60 1.00 -24.79
N TYR A 371 9.36 0.67 -24.45
CA TYR A 371 8.34 0.34 -25.45
C TYR A 371 8.00 1.57 -26.32
N ILE A 372 7.92 1.40 -27.64
CA ILE A 372 7.57 2.48 -28.59
C ILE A 372 6.38 2.02 -29.43
N CYS A 373 5.37 2.88 -29.53
CA CYS A 373 4.08 2.62 -30.16
C CYS A 373 3.92 3.37 -31.49
N PRO A 374 3.27 2.81 -32.54
CA PRO A 374 2.78 1.43 -32.68
C PRO A 374 3.94 0.41 -32.83
N PRO A 375 3.74 -0.88 -32.52
CA PRO A 375 4.83 -1.83 -32.55
C PRO A 375 5.31 -2.06 -33.99
N GLY A 376 6.58 -1.77 -34.24
CA GLY A 376 7.36 -2.57 -35.18
C GLY A 376 7.67 -3.94 -34.57
N ILE A 377 8.48 -4.76 -35.26
CA ILE A 377 9.05 -5.99 -34.67
C ILE A 377 9.71 -5.64 -33.32
N TRP A 378 9.40 -6.38 -32.25
CA TRP A 378 10.01 -6.21 -30.92
C TRP A 378 11.38 -6.89 -30.84
N TRP A 379 12.36 -6.24 -30.20
CA TRP A 379 13.78 -6.67 -30.16
C TRP A 379 14.39 -6.67 -28.75
N GLY A 380 13.57 -6.58 -27.70
CA GLY A 380 14.01 -6.68 -26.30
C GLY A 380 13.88 -8.09 -25.70
N GLN A 381 14.64 -8.38 -24.64
CA GLN A 381 14.62 -9.68 -23.94
C GLN A 381 13.29 -9.94 -23.23
N TRP A 382 12.77 -8.94 -22.53
CA TRP A 382 11.50 -9.03 -21.81
C TRP A 382 10.49 -7.96 -22.23
N LEU A 383 9.23 -8.36 -22.22
CA LEU A 383 8.08 -7.46 -22.24
C LEU A 383 7.39 -7.54 -20.87
N VAL A 384 7.78 -6.65 -19.97
CA VAL A 384 7.27 -6.57 -18.59
C VAL A 384 6.07 -5.64 -18.55
N ASN A 385 4.90 -6.23 -18.32
CA ASN A 385 3.64 -5.55 -18.18
C ASN A 385 3.16 -5.58 -16.72
N TYR A 386 2.86 -4.41 -16.18
CA TYR A 386 2.33 -4.24 -14.84
C TYR A 386 0.96 -3.57 -14.86
N ARG A 387 -0.05 -4.29 -14.38
CA ARG A 387 -1.42 -3.81 -14.25
C ARG A 387 -1.73 -3.48 -12.79
N SER A 388 -1.81 -2.19 -12.47
CA SER A 388 -2.19 -1.73 -11.14
C SER A 388 -3.71 -1.76 -10.99
N VAL A 389 -4.23 -2.90 -10.55
CA VAL A 389 -5.67 -3.16 -10.34
C VAL A 389 -6.06 -3.26 -8.86
N GLY A 390 -5.09 -3.11 -7.96
CA GLY A 390 -5.24 -3.33 -6.52
C GLY A 390 -4.91 -4.77 -6.12
N SER A 391 -4.33 -4.95 -4.93
CA SER A 391 -3.72 -6.21 -4.49
C SER A 391 -4.64 -7.42 -4.67
N LEU A 392 -5.86 -7.42 -4.11
CA LEU A 392 -6.73 -8.61 -4.20
C LEU A 392 -7.44 -8.75 -5.54
N ASN A 393 -7.64 -7.66 -6.28
CA ASN A 393 -8.10 -7.75 -7.66
C ASN A 393 -7.03 -8.46 -8.51
N GLY A 394 -5.76 -8.11 -8.35
CA GLY A 394 -4.65 -8.78 -9.02
C GLY A 394 -4.51 -10.24 -8.59
N VAL A 395 -4.76 -10.55 -7.31
CA VAL A 395 -4.83 -11.94 -6.83
C VAL A 395 -6.00 -12.70 -7.46
N ASN A 396 -7.17 -12.08 -7.60
CA ASN A 396 -8.29 -12.71 -8.29
C ASN A 396 -7.96 -12.97 -9.77
N GLU A 397 -7.39 -11.99 -10.48
CA GLU A 397 -6.95 -12.17 -11.86
C GLU A 397 -5.93 -13.31 -11.99
N PHE A 398 -4.96 -13.37 -11.07
CA PHE A 398 -3.99 -14.46 -11.01
C PHE A 398 -4.65 -15.81 -10.76
N ILE A 399 -5.53 -15.95 -9.76
CA ILE A 399 -6.22 -17.21 -9.47
C ILE A 399 -7.12 -17.62 -10.65
N ASP A 400 -7.85 -16.68 -11.25
CA ASP A 400 -8.72 -16.92 -12.40
C ASP A 400 -7.90 -17.44 -13.59
N TYR A 401 -6.74 -16.85 -13.86
CA TYR A 401 -5.85 -17.33 -14.91
C TYR A 401 -5.23 -18.70 -14.59
N GLN A 402 -4.66 -18.87 -13.39
CA GLN A 402 -3.97 -20.12 -13.03
C GLN A 402 -4.92 -21.33 -12.96
N LEU A 403 -6.19 -21.12 -12.61
CA LEU A 403 -7.18 -22.19 -12.49
C LEU A 403 -8.08 -22.34 -13.73
N LEU A 404 -8.44 -21.24 -14.40
CA LEU A 404 -9.43 -21.27 -15.49
C LEU A 404 -8.83 -20.92 -16.86
N GLY A 405 -7.58 -20.48 -16.93
CA GLY A 405 -6.95 -20.01 -18.18
C GLY A 405 -7.55 -18.68 -18.69
N ILE A 406 -8.31 -17.97 -17.85
CA ILE A 406 -8.99 -16.74 -18.23
C ILE A 406 -8.09 -15.56 -17.82
N PRO A 407 -7.55 -14.77 -18.77
CA PRO A 407 -6.89 -13.52 -18.44
C PRO A 407 -7.96 -12.56 -17.89
N GLY A 408 -8.00 -12.45 -16.56
CA GLY A 408 -8.92 -11.54 -15.89
C GLY A 408 -8.52 -10.10 -16.20
N TYR A 409 -9.42 -9.33 -16.79
CA TYR A 409 -9.24 -7.89 -16.92
C TYR A 409 -10.17 -7.21 -15.91
N LYS A 410 -9.60 -6.71 -14.82
CA LYS A 410 -10.24 -5.75 -13.91
C LYS A 410 -9.80 -4.35 -14.31
N THR A 411 -10.64 -3.37 -14.01
CA THR A 411 -10.33 -1.96 -14.25
C THR A 411 -9.08 -1.57 -13.47
N LEU A 412 -8.18 -0.82 -14.11
CA LEU A 412 -7.02 -0.25 -13.43
C LEU A 412 -7.50 0.66 -12.29
N THR A 413 -6.88 0.54 -11.12
CA THR A 413 -7.17 1.38 -9.95
C THR A 413 -6.23 2.58 -9.84
N GLU A 414 -5.07 2.53 -10.49
CA GLU A 414 -4.16 3.69 -10.54
C GLU A 414 -3.48 3.88 -11.89
N ARG A 415 -2.72 2.90 -12.40
CA ARG A 415 -1.98 3.03 -13.68
C ARG A 415 -1.55 1.71 -14.30
N GLY A 416 -1.22 1.76 -15.59
CA GLY A 416 -0.62 0.66 -16.33
C GLY A 416 0.78 1.00 -16.80
N VAL A 417 1.73 0.08 -16.65
CA VAL A 417 3.13 0.27 -17.04
C VAL A 417 3.60 -0.89 -17.93
N LEU A 418 4.16 -0.56 -19.09
CA LEU A 418 4.75 -1.51 -20.01
C LEU A 418 6.19 -1.08 -20.32
N ASN A 419 7.17 -1.90 -19.94
CA ASN A 419 8.60 -1.61 -20.10
C ASN A 419 8.94 -0.15 -19.77
N ARG A 420 8.53 0.27 -18.57
CA ARG A 420 8.74 1.61 -17.97
C ARG A 420 7.93 2.74 -18.59
N VAL A 421 7.17 2.46 -19.65
CA VAL A 421 6.25 3.41 -20.28
C VAL A 421 4.90 3.31 -19.60
N ARG A 422 4.46 4.41 -19.00
CA ARG A 422 3.10 4.54 -18.49
C ARG A 422 2.15 4.64 -19.68
N TYR A 423 1.25 3.69 -19.81
CA TYR A 423 0.28 3.65 -20.91
C TYR A 423 -1.12 4.10 -20.49
N SER A 424 -1.43 4.09 -19.19
CA SER A 424 -2.71 4.54 -18.64
C SER A 424 -2.54 5.04 -17.21
N ASP A 425 -3.26 6.10 -16.83
CA ASP A 425 -3.46 6.56 -15.45
C ASP A 425 -4.98 6.72 -15.22
N VAL A 426 -5.49 6.35 -14.04
CA VAL A 426 -6.91 6.55 -13.69
C VAL A 426 -7.23 8.04 -13.69
N GLY A 427 -8.09 8.48 -14.61
CA GLY A 427 -8.50 9.88 -14.77
C GLY A 427 -7.51 10.77 -15.53
N GLY A 428 -6.47 10.21 -16.15
CA GLY A 428 -5.47 10.96 -16.94
C GLY A 428 -5.39 10.50 -18.40
N VAL A 429 -5.19 11.46 -19.32
CA VAL A 429 -4.78 11.16 -20.70
C VAL A 429 -3.36 10.58 -20.66
N PRO A 430 -3.05 9.49 -21.40
CA PRO A 430 -1.74 8.85 -21.40
C PRO A 430 -0.60 9.87 -21.54
N THR A 431 0.32 9.91 -20.56
CA THR A 431 1.46 10.82 -20.58
C THR A 431 2.64 10.19 -21.31
N GLY A 432 2.53 10.06 -22.63
CA GLY A 432 3.58 9.55 -23.50
C GLY A 432 3.13 9.55 -24.96
N LEU A 433 4.05 9.85 -25.88
CA LEU A 433 3.77 10.12 -27.30
C LEU A 433 2.88 9.04 -27.97
N ILE A 434 1.78 9.51 -28.57
CA ILE A 434 0.78 8.79 -29.41
C ILE A 434 -0.08 7.78 -28.60
N PRO A 435 -1.43 7.93 -28.55
CA PRO A 435 -2.29 6.93 -27.91
C PRO A 435 -2.14 5.59 -28.65
N CYS A 436 -1.69 4.57 -27.94
CA CYS A 436 -1.68 3.20 -28.47
C CYS A 436 -3.11 2.74 -28.70
N PRO A 437 -3.46 2.20 -29.88
CA PRO A 437 -4.72 1.48 -30.00
C PRO A 437 -4.65 0.25 -29.08
N ALA A 438 -5.63 0.11 -28.19
CA ALA A 438 -5.79 -1.05 -27.33
C ALA A 438 -6.31 -2.20 -28.20
N ASN A 439 -5.41 -3.06 -28.69
CA ASN A 439 -5.79 -4.18 -29.57
C ASN A 439 -6.15 -5.46 -28.79
N CYS A 440 -6.28 -5.36 -27.48
CA CYS A 440 -6.41 -6.51 -26.60
C CYS A 440 -7.79 -6.49 -26.00
N HIS A 441 -8.74 -6.84 -26.87
CA HIS A 441 -10.10 -7.11 -26.49
C HIS A 441 -10.09 -8.42 -25.69
N PRO A 442 -10.60 -8.45 -24.44
CA PRO A 442 -11.11 -9.68 -23.88
C PRO A 442 -12.24 -10.14 -24.77
N ASP A 443 -12.33 -11.46 -24.99
CA ASP A 443 -13.50 -12.09 -25.56
C ASP A 443 -14.75 -11.60 -24.85
N THR A 444 -15.41 -10.74 -25.59
CA THR A 444 -16.64 -10.06 -25.25
C THR A 444 -17.53 -10.32 -26.46
N CYS A 445 -17.84 -11.61 -26.63
CA CYS A 445 -18.87 -12.20 -27.47
C CYS A 445 -19.99 -11.21 -27.88
N GLY A 446 -20.02 -10.89 -29.17
CA GLY A 446 -21.15 -10.26 -29.87
C GLY A 446 -21.16 -8.74 -29.88
N ASP A 447 -20.16 -8.11 -29.32
CA ASP A 447 -19.94 -6.69 -29.53
C ASP A 447 -19.06 -6.50 -30.77
N LEU A 448 -19.72 -6.42 -31.93
CA LEU A 448 -19.06 -6.33 -33.23
C LEU A 448 -18.48 -4.95 -33.50
N ASN A 449 -19.00 -3.95 -32.78
CA ASN A 449 -18.57 -2.57 -32.89
C ASN A 449 -17.56 -2.15 -31.78
N GLY A 450 -17.30 -2.99 -30.78
CA GLY A 450 -16.31 -2.80 -29.71
C GLY A 450 -16.79 -2.02 -28.46
N ASP A 451 -18.10 -1.86 -28.25
CA ASP A 451 -18.76 -1.13 -27.14
C ASP A 451 -18.94 -1.87 -25.80
N GLY A 452 -18.53 -3.14 -25.73
CA GLY A 452 -18.66 -4.04 -24.59
C GLY A 452 -20.10 -4.20 -24.08
N MET A 453 -21.09 -4.18 -24.97
CA MET A 453 -22.49 -4.46 -24.69
C MET A 453 -23.19 -5.02 -25.92
N THR A 454 -23.47 -6.32 -25.92
CA THR A 454 -24.19 -6.97 -27.03
C THR A 454 -25.61 -6.39 -27.27
N ASN A 455 -25.83 -5.70 -28.40
CA ASN A 455 -27.09 -4.97 -28.70
C ASN A 455 -27.53 -5.02 -30.19
N ALA A 456 -28.47 -4.16 -30.59
CA ALA A 456 -29.12 -4.22 -31.92
C ALA A 456 -28.27 -3.62 -33.06
N LEU A 457 -27.26 -2.82 -32.74
CA LEU A 457 -26.36 -2.20 -33.72
C LEU A 457 -25.34 -3.22 -34.23
N ASP A 458 -24.86 -4.11 -33.37
CA ASP A 458 -24.01 -5.25 -33.76
C ASP A 458 -24.69 -6.11 -34.84
N VAL A 459 -26.02 -6.24 -34.77
CA VAL A 459 -26.82 -7.01 -35.74
C VAL A 459 -26.88 -6.34 -37.12
N GLN A 460 -26.83 -5.00 -37.19
CA GLN A 460 -26.79 -4.26 -38.45
C GLN A 460 -25.41 -4.35 -39.10
N ASP A 461 -24.35 -4.30 -38.30
CA ASP A 461 -22.98 -4.38 -38.79
C ASP A 461 -22.63 -5.78 -39.35
N MET A 462 -23.14 -6.84 -38.71
CA MET A 462 -23.07 -8.20 -39.26
C MET A 462 -23.79 -8.32 -40.61
N ALA A 463 -24.91 -7.61 -40.78
CA ALA A 463 -25.70 -7.67 -42.02
C ALA A 463 -25.03 -6.92 -43.19
N ASP A 464 -24.41 -5.77 -42.93
CA ASP A 464 -23.71 -4.97 -43.94
C ASP A 464 -22.38 -5.62 -44.39
N ALA A 465 -21.73 -6.39 -43.51
CA ALA A 465 -20.53 -7.17 -43.81
C ALA A 465 -20.79 -8.27 -44.86
N ILE A 466 -21.90 -9.02 -44.73
CA ILE A 466 -22.29 -10.12 -45.63
C ILE A 466 -22.59 -9.65 -47.07
N VAL A 467 -23.06 -8.41 -47.24
CA VAL A 467 -23.43 -7.85 -48.56
C VAL A 467 -22.31 -7.06 -49.25
N GLY A 468 -21.10 -7.02 -48.67
CA GLY A 468 -19.88 -6.56 -49.34
C GLY A 468 -19.80 -5.05 -49.64
N LEU A 469 -20.49 -4.20 -48.86
CA LEU A 469 -20.51 -2.73 -49.04
C LEU A 469 -19.49 -1.97 -48.15
N ALA A 470 -18.71 -2.71 -47.33
CA ALA A 470 -17.57 -2.37 -46.44
C ALA A 470 -17.89 -1.73 -45.07
N ALA A 471 -17.16 -1.99 -43.96
CA ALA A 471 -16.26 -3.10 -43.58
C ALA A 471 -15.99 -3.07 -42.05
N PRO A 472 -16.28 -4.14 -41.28
CA PRO A 472 -15.83 -4.28 -39.88
C PRO A 472 -14.35 -4.69 -39.81
N ALA A 473 -13.72 -4.59 -38.62
CA ALA A 473 -12.36 -5.11 -38.39
C ALA A 473 -12.34 -6.64 -38.61
N PRO A 474 -11.33 -7.19 -39.30
CA PRO A 474 -11.34 -8.57 -39.78
C PRO A 474 -11.33 -9.63 -38.67
N GLU A 475 -11.10 -9.28 -37.40
CA GLU A 475 -10.99 -10.22 -36.28
C GLU A 475 -12.28 -10.29 -35.44
N ASN A 476 -13.21 -9.35 -35.63
CA ASN A 476 -14.37 -9.21 -34.75
C ASN A 476 -15.67 -9.70 -35.39
N GLY A 477 -15.85 -9.51 -36.70
CA GLY A 477 -17.04 -9.93 -37.44
C GLY A 477 -16.88 -11.20 -38.25
N GLU A 478 -15.65 -11.69 -38.31
CA GLU A 478 -15.31 -12.98 -38.86
C GLU A 478 -14.98 -13.83 -37.62
N PHE A 479 -15.89 -14.74 -37.31
CA PHE A 479 -15.81 -15.59 -36.13
C PHE A 479 -15.22 -16.96 -36.47
N THR A 480 -15.14 -17.33 -37.76
CA THR A 480 -14.67 -18.65 -38.22
C THR A 480 -13.21 -18.72 -38.68
N GLN A 481 -12.50 -17.60 -38.72
CA GLN A 481 -11.09 -17.39 -39.11
C GLN A 481 -10.70 -17.93 -40.50
N ASP A 482 -11.60 -17.86 -41.48
CA ASP A 482 -11.40 -18.30 -42.87
C ASP A 482 -11.14 -17.16 -43.89
N GLY A 483 -11.16 -15.92 -43.44
CA GLY A 483 -10.87 -14.71 -44.20
C GLY A 483 -12.07 -14.13 -44.98
N VAL A 484 -13.29 -14.62 -44.75
CA VAL A 484 -14.51 -14.13 -45.42
C VAL A 484 -15.69 -14.09 -44.45
N VAL A 485 -16.32 -12.92 -44.27
CA VAL A 485 -17.54 -12.81 -43.46
C VAL A 485 -18.74 -13.33 -44.25
N ASP A 486 -19.31 -14.47 -43.86
CA ASP A 486 -20.44 -15.11 -44.56
C ASP A 486 -21.56 -15.65 -43.63
N ILE A 487 -22.43 -16.50 -44.17
CA ILE A 487 -23.60 -17.00 -43.43
C ILE A 487 -23.20 -17.88 -42.24
N ASP A 488 -22.00 -18.47 -42.25
CA ASP A 488 -21.51 -19.35 -41.21
C ASP A 488 -21.11 -18.54 -39.93
N ASP A 489 -20.67 -17.28 -40.05
CA ASP A 489 -20.39 -16.34 -38.93
C ASP A 489 -21.66 -15.87 -38.20
N VAL A 490 -22.79 -15.79 -38.92
CA VAL A 490 -24.06 -15.27 -38.42
C VAL A 490 -24.63 -16.14 -37.29
N PHE A 491 -24.41 -17.45 -37.35
CA PHE A 491 -24.87 -18.37 -36.32
C PHE A 491 -24.15 -18.15 -34.98
N ILE A 492 -22.86 -17.80 -34.99
CA ILE A 492 -22.02 -17.57 -33.79
C ILE A 492 -22.35 -16.20 -33.16
N PHE A 493 -22.51 -15.18 -33.98
CA PHE A 493 -22.92 -13.85 -33.55
C PHE A 493 -24.30 -13.84 -32.84
N LEU A 494 -25.27 -14.61 -33.35
CA LEU A 494 -26.61 -14.69 -32.78
C LEU A 494 -26.62 -15.36 -31.39
N GLU A 495 -25.68 -16.26 -31.10
CA GLU A 495 -25.49 -16.87 -29.78
C GLU A 495 -24.96 -15.86 -28.73
N CYS A 496 -24.11 -14.92 -29.12
CA CYS A 496 -23.62 -13.87 -28.24
C CYS A 496 -24.73 -12.86 -27.83
N VAL A 497 -25.57 -12.45 -28.78
CA VAL A 497 -26.64 -11.44 -28.59
C VAL A 497 -27.76 -11.92 -27.67
N LEU A 498 -28.11 -13.21 -27.73
CA LEU A 498 -29.23 -13.74 -26.94
C LEU A 498 -28.87 -13.98 -25.46
N ASN A 499 -27.59 -13.95 -25.08
CA ASN A 499 -27.12 -14.36 -23.76
C ASN A 499 -26.39 -13.28 -22.90
N LYS A 500 -26.03 -12.09 -23.45
CA LYS A 500 -25.49 -10.89 -22.76
C LYS A 500 -24.41 -11.09 -21.67
N ALA A 501 -23.14 -11.26 -22.04
CA ALA A 501 -22.02 -10.94 -21.13
C ALA A 501 -20.73 -10.71 -21.90
N SER A 502 -20.40 -9.44 -22.11
CA SER A 502 -19.24 -9.02 -22.88
C SER A 502 -18.95 -7.55 -22.55
N PRO A 503 -18.41 -7.20 -21.36
CA PRO A 503 -18.23 -5.81 -20.93
C PRO A 503 -16.95 -5.17 -21.46
N LEU A 504 -16.98 -3.85 -21.67
CA LEU A 504 -15.82 -2.96 -21.83
C LEU A 504 -14.79 -3.24 -20.76
N VAL A 505 -13.94 -4.20 -21.02
CA VAL A 505 -12.68 -4.28 -20.33
C VAL A 505 -11.62 -4.10 -21.38
N GLU A 506 -11.43 -2.85 -21.78
CA GLU A 506 -10.09 -2.47 -22.14
C GLU A 506 -9.21 -2.86 -20.94
N SER A 507 -8.45 -3.94 -21.13
CA SER A 507 -7.21 -4.21 -20.41
C SER A 507 -6.35 -2.93 -20.29
N ALA A 508 -6.59 -1.96 -21.20
CA ALA A 508 -5.82 -0.77 -21.52
C ALA A 508 -4.37 -1.13 -21.88
N THR A 509 -4.04 -2.42 -21.99
CA THR A 509 -2.69 -2.90 -22.21
C THR A 509 -2.36 -2.73 -23.68
N PRO A 510 -1.24 -2.06 -24.03
CA PRO A 510 -0.80 -1.94 -25.42
C PRO A 510 -0.40 -3.26 -26.08
N VAL A 511 -0.26 -4.34 -25.30
CA VAL A 511 0.10 -5.70 -25.73
C VAL A 511 -0.78 -6.70 -24.98
N CYS A 512 -1.21 -7.76 -25.66
CA CYS A 512 -2.23 -8.67 -25.13
C CYS A 512 -1.63 -9.56 -24.07
N VAL A 513 -2.37 -9.72 -22.98
CA VAL A 513 -1.92 -10.47 -21.82
C VAL A 513 -2.21 -11.94 -22.09
N GLU A 514 -1.18 -12.69 -22.48
CA GLU A 514 -1.31 -14.13 -22.73
C GLU A 514 -1.24 -14.95 -21.44
N THR A 515 -0.68 -14.36 -20.38
CA THR A 515 -0.51 -14.99 -19.06
C THR A 515 -0.73 -14.02 -17.91
N ILE A 516 -1.02 -14.52 -16.70
CA ILE A 516 -0.84 -13.74 -15.46
C ILE A 516 0.13 -14.50 -14.58
N ASP A 517 1.41 -14.10 -14.63
CA ASP A 517 2.51 -14.86 -14.02
C ASP A 517 2.66 -14.57 -12.53
N MET A 518 2.32 -13.35 -12.10
CA MET A 518 2.52 -12.89 -10.73
C MET A 518 1.36 -12.02 -10.23
N ALA A 519 0.93 -12.28 -9.00
CA ALA A 519 0.11 -11.36 -8.23
C ALA A 519 0.97 -10.51 -7.29
N SER A 520 1.01 -9.20 -7.54
CA SER A 520 1.70 -8.25 -6.66
C SER A 520 0.79 -7.86 -5.50
N THR A 521 1.25 -8.03 -4.27
CA THR A 521 0.46 -7.81 -3.05
C THR A 521 1.26 -7.06 -1.99
N ASP A 522 0.60 -6.15 -1.26
CA ASP A 522 1.24 -5.40 -0.16
C ASP A 522 1.52 -6.26 1.09
N VAL A 523 1.08 -7.51 1.09
CA VAL A 523 1.11 -8.45 2.21
C VAL A 523 1.35 -9.88 1.67
N PRO A 524 1.81 -10.83 2.50
CA PRO A 524 1.87 -12.25 2.11
C PRO A 524 0.52 -12.82 1.70
N MET A 525 0.51 -13.85 0.84
CA MET A 525 -0.72 -14.47 0.32
C MET A 525 -1.64 -15.01 1.41
N ALA A 526 -1.09 -15.51 2.51
CA ALA A 526 -1.89 -15.97 3.66
C ALA A 526 -2.78 -14.87 4.28
N TRP A 527 -2.45 -13.59 4.06
CA TRP A 527 -3.17 -12.44 4.62
C TRP A 527 -4.29 -11.94 3.71
N VAL A 528 -4.38 -12.40 2.47
CA VAL A 528 -5.40 -11.98 1.49
C VAL A 528 -6.45 -13.04 1.19
N VAL A 529 -6.26 -14.26 1.70
CA VAL A 529 -7.12 -15.42 1.41
C VAL A 529 -7.99 -15.78 2.61
N ARG A 530 -9.28 -16.07 2.36
CA ARG A 530 -10.21 -16.50 3.40
C ARG A 530 -10.15 -18.00 3.66
N LEU A 531 -10.46 -18.42 4.88
CA LEU A 531 -10.49 -19.83 5.29
C LEU A 531 -11.82 -20.20 5.95
N PRO A 532 -12.41 -21.35 5.59
CA PRO A 532 -13.68 -21.79 6.18
C PRO A 532 -13.57 -21.94 7.70
N GLY A 533 -14.65 -21.64 8.41
CA GLY A 533 -14.72 -21.73 9.87
C GLY A 533 -15.59 -20.63 10.48
N THR A 534 -15.63 -20.58 11.81
CA THR A 534 -16.43 -19.58 12.55
C THR A 534 -15.72 -18.21 12.51
N PRO A 535 -16.29 -17.18 11.89
CA PRO A 535 -15.66 -15.88 11.79
C PRO A 535 -15.58 -15.17 13.15
N ALA A 536 -14.57 -14.33 13.33
CA ALA A 536 -14.43 -13.40 14.44
C ALA A 536 -13.53 -12.24 14.01
N TRP A 537 -13.68 -11.07 14.63
CA TRP A 537 -12.93 -9.87 14.25
C TRP A 537 -11.41 -10.00 14.43
N ASN A 538 -10.95 -10.92 15.28
CA ASN A 538 -9.55 -11.15 15.63
C ASN A 538 -9.01 -12.50 15.12
N ARG A 539 -9.63 -13.08 14.08
CA ARG A 539 -9.06 -14.26 13.42
C ARG A 539 -7.71 -13.88 12.81
N LYS A 540 -6.73 -14.75 12.99
CA LYS A 540 -5.39 -14.59 12.45
C LYS A 540 -5.29 -15.22 11.06
N PRO A 541 -4.36 -14.77 10.21
CA PRO A 541 -4.04 -15.47 8.97
C PRO A 541 -3.82 -16.96 9.23
N THR A 542 -4.20 -17.82 8.29
CA THR A 542 -4.13 -19.29 8.38
C THR A 542 -5.09 -19.96 9.39
N SER A 543 -5.82 -19.20 10.22
CA SER A 543 -6.79 -19.76 11.17
C SER A 543 -8.19 -19.93 10.55
N ALA A 544 -8.93 -20.94 11.00
CA ALA A 544 -10.29 -21.20 10.53
C ALA A 544 -11.23 -20.00 10.81
N GLY A 545 -11.99 -19.59 9.79
CA GLY A 545 -12.89 -18.43 9.85
C GLY A 545 -12.25 -17.08 9.51
N TYR A 546 -10.93 -17.04 9.25
CA TYR A 546 -10.26 -15.82 8.78
C TYR A 546 -10.80 -15.34 7.42
N GLY A 547 -11.00 -14.04 7.26
CA GLY A 547 -11.47 -13.40 6.04
C GLY A 547 -12.95 -13.60 5.74
N ASN A 548 -13.75 -14.05 6.71
CA ASN A 548 -15.12 -14.52 6.53
C ASN A 548 -16.20 -13.71 7.29
N ASN A 549 -16.03 -12.39 7.44
CA ASN A 549 -17.07 -11.54 8.03
C ASN A 549 -18.43 -11.67 7.28
N PRO A 550 -19.53 -12.04 7.97
CA PRO A 550 -20.86 -12.12 7.36
C PRO A 550 -21.57 -10.76 7.23
N VAL A 551 -21.08 -9.73 7.92
CA VAL A 551 -21.69 -8.39 7.92
C VAL A 551 -21.42 -7.69 6.59
N LYS A 552 -22.50 -7.23 5.94
CA LYS A 552 -22.45 -6.47 4.69
C LYS A 552 -22.60 -4.99 4.95
N SER A 553 -22.22 -4.17 3.96
CA SER A 553 -22.43 -2.72 4.04
C SER A 553 -23.92 -2.35 4.04
N THR A 554 -24.22 -1.07 4.28
CA THR A 554 -25.60 -0.53 4.18
C THR A 554 -26.26 -0.73 2.81
N THR A 555 -25.49 -1.02 1.75
CA THR A 555 -25.97 -1.34 0.40
C THR A 555 -25.80 -2.82 0.03
N GLY A 556 -25.28 -3.65 0.94
CA GLY A 556 -25.08 -5.08 0.71
C GLY A 556 -23.71 -5.46 0.14
N PHE A 557 -22.74 -4.55 0.11
CA PHE A 557 -21.37 -4.84 -0.34
C PHE A 557 -20.67 -5.85 0.58
N ASP A 558 -19.96 -6.80 -0.03
CA ASP A 558 -19.31 -7.91 0.67
C ASP A 558 -17.81 -7.60 0.90
N GLN A 559 -17.37 -7.79 2.14
CA GLN A 559 -16.02 -7.45 2.61
C GLN A 559 -15.17 -8.70 2.86
N ARG A 560 -15.59 -9.86 2.37
CA ARG A 560 -14.82 -11.10 2.51
C ARG A 560 -13.54 -11.06 1.67
N LEU A 561 -12.51 -11.73 2.18
CA LEU A 561 -11.23 -11.90 1.50
C LEU A 561 -11.35 -12.89 0.32
N VAL A 562 -10.27 -13.03 -0.46
CA VAL A 562 -10.26 -13.82 -1.69
C VAL A 562 -10.40 -15.31 -1.38
N SER A 563 -11.20 -16.00 -2.20
CA SER A 563 -11.24 -17.47 -2.21
C SER A 563 -10.12 -18.01 -3.09
N LEU A 564 -9.39 -19.04 -2.65
CA LEU A 564 -8.44 -19.76 -3.51
C LEU A 564 -9.14 -20.77 -4.44
N GLU A 565 -10.40 -21.06 -4.18
CA GLU A 565 -11.20 -21.99 -4.98
C GLU A 565 -11.96 -21.26 -6.10
N ARG A 566 -12.08 -21.94 -7.24
CA ARG A 566 -12.94 -21.57 -8.39
C ARG A 566 -13.73 -22.78 -8.86
N ALA A 567 -14.90 -22.50 -9.45
CA ALA A 567 -15.69 -23.53 -10.13
C ALA A 567 -15.24 -23.62 -11.60
N HIS A 568 -14.54 -24.71 -11.95
CA HIS A 568 -14.18 -24.99 -13.33
C HIS A 568 -15.37 -25.63 -14.08
N PRO A 569 -15.70 -25.19 -15.31
CA PRO A 569 -16.84 -25.71 -16.07
C PRO A 569 -16.82 -27.23 -16.30
N VAL A 570 -15.62 -27.84 -16.33
CA VAL A 570 -15.43 -29.27 -16.63
C VAL A 570 -14.95 -30.07 -15.41
N GLU A 571 -14.10 -29.47 -14.56
CA GLU A 571 -13.39 -30.20 -13.49
C GLU A 571 -14.09 -30.05 -12.13
N GLY A 572 -15.09 -29.18 -12.03
CA GLY A 572 -15.73 -28.83 -10.76
C GLY A 572 -14.86 -27.89 -9.93
N PRO A 573 -14.99 -27.89 -8.59
CA PRO A 573 -14.17 -27.06 -7.72
C PRO A 573 -12.68 -27.41 -7.83
N ILE A 574 -11.87 -26.42 -8.20
CA ILE A 574 -10.41 -26.49 -8.22
C ILE A 574 -9.85 -25.35 -7.36
N SER A 575 -8.72 -25.57 -6.70
CA SER A 575 -8.17 -24.60 -5.74
C SER A 575 -6.67 -24.52 -5.81
N LEU A 576 -6.14 -23.32 -5.62
CA LEU A 576 -4.74 -23.13 -5.23
C LEU A 576 -4.57 -23.33 -3.72
N ASN A 577 -3.33 -23.43 -3.26
CA ASN A 577 -3.00 -23.47 -1.83
C ASN A 577 -1.75 -22.63 -1.51
N VAL A 578 -1.57 -22.29 -0.24
CA VAL A 578 -0.40 -21.51 0.27
C VAL A 578 0.51 -22.38 1.15
N ASN A 579 0.47 -23.70 0.98
CA ASN A 579 1.25 -24.64 1.81
C ASN A 579 2.66 -24.86 1.26
N VAL A 580 3.57 -23.94 1.58
CA VAL A 580 4.98 -24.03 1.18
C VAL A 580 5.80 -25.08 1.96
N THR A 581 5.22 -25.75 2.96
CA THR A 581 5.92 -26.81 3.73
C THR A 581 5.92 -28.15 3.01
N MET A 582 4.89 -28.43 2.21
CA MET A 582 4.78 -29.61 1.35
C MET A 582 4.24 -29.17 -0.01
N PRO A 583 5.08 -28.50 -0.82
CA PRO A 583 4.62 -27.87 -2.04
C PRO A 583 4.23 -28.90 -3.09
N ASP A 584 3.20 -28.55 -3.85
CA ASP A 584 2.67 -29.24 -5.01
C ASP A 584 2.49 -28.27 -6.19
N SER A 585 2.01 -28.77 -7.33
CA SER A 585 1.82 -27.96 -8.54
C SER A 585 0.73 -26.87 -8.41
N GLN A 586 0.00 -26.82 -7.30
CA GLN A 586 -1.03 -25.81 -6.99
C GLN A 586 -0.59 -24.85 -5.87
N THR A 587 0.66 -24.98 -5.41
CA THR A 587 1.20 -24.16 -4.32
C THR A 587 1.62 -22.79 -4.84
N VAL A 588 1.08 -21.77 -4.19
CA VAL A 588 1.45 -20.36 -4.39
C VAL A 588 2.58 -20.01 -3.44
N PHE A 589 3.66 -19.47 -3.99
CA PHE A 589 4.84 -19.05 -3.24
C PHE A 589 4.86 -17.54 -3.07
N ASP A 590 5.18 -17.10 -1.86
CA ASP A 590 5.41 -15.70 -1.53
C ASP A 590 6.88 -15.34 -1.84
N ASN A 591 7.11 -14.51 -2.86
CA ASN A 591 8.44 -14.00 -3.19
C ASN A 591 8.60 -12.55 -2.68
N THR A 592 9.22 -12.38 -1.50
CA THR A 592 9.28 -11.10 -0.76
C THR A 592 10.47 -10.22 -1.16
N ILE A 593 10.24 -8.94 -1.40
CA ILE A 593 11.28 -8.04 -1.95
C ILE A 593 11.46 -6.74 -1.17
N ALA A 594 10.43 -6.30 -0.45
CA ALA A 594 10.41 -5.05 0.29
C ALA A 594 9.44 -5.13 1.47
N ILE A 595 9.56 -4.19 2.40
CA ILE A 595 8.56 -3.94 3.43
C ILE A 595 7.60 -2.85 2.97
N SER A 596 6.32 -3.05 3.26
CA SER A 596 5.22 -2.11 3.08
C SER A 596 4.73 -1.58 4.44
N PRO A 597 5.29 -0.47 4.96
CA PRO A 597 4.81 0.16 6.18
C PRO A 597 3.52 0.92 5.90
N VAL A 598 2.54 0.79 6.81
CA VAL A 598 1.26 1.51 6.75
C VAL A 598 1.15 2.43 7.96
N CYS A 599 0.77 3.68 7.72
CA CYS A 599 0.62 4.69 8.74
C CYS A 599 -0.84 4.95 9.04
N ALA A 600 -1.18 5.03 10.33
CA ALA A 600 -2.40 5.70 10.77
C ALA A 600 -2.26 7.21 10.54
N ILE A 601 -3.19 7.77 9.77
CA ILE A 601 -3.24 9.19 9.42
C ILE A 601 -4.52 9.80 9.96
N ALA A 602 -4.49 11.09 10.28
CA ALA A 602 -5.67 11.78 10.79
C ALA A 602 -5.72 13.22 10.31
N ASN A 603 -6.93 13.75 10.16
CA ASN A 603 -7.09 15.18 10.04
C ASN A 603 -6.65 15.84 11.35
N ARG A 604 -6.06 17.03 11.24
CA ARG A 604 -5.67 17.84 12.40
C ARG A 604 -6.86 18.12 13.33
N GLY A 605 -8.06 18.29 12.75
CA GLY A 605 -9.31 18.55 13.47
C GLY A 605 -9.72 17.45 14.45
N THR A 606 -9.20 16.23 14.31
CA THR A 606 -9.48 15.14 15.26
C THR A 606 -8.94 15.43 16.65
N GLY A 607 -7.87 16.24 16.75
CA GLY A 607 -7.13 16.45 17.99
C GLY A 607 -6.27 15.25 18.42
N LYS A 608 -6.25 14.15 17.65
CA LYS A 608 -5.50 12.93 17.99
C LYS A 608 -4.06 13.04 17.53
N ARG A 609 -3.12 12.92 18.47
CA ARG A 609 -1.68 12.78 18.20
C ARG A 609 -1.19 11.35 18.42
N ASN A 610 -1.75 10.71 19.43
CA ASN A 610 -1.36 9.41 19.96
C ASN A 610 -2.60 8.52 19.99
N VAL A 611 -2.47 7.30 19.51
CA VAL A 611 -3.52 6.27 19.54
C VAL A 611 -2.92 4.91 19.88
N THR A 612 -3.69 4.07 20.53
CA THR A 612 -3.30 2.70 20.90
C THR A 612 -3.75 1.70 19.84
N TYR A 613 -3.20 0.49 19.87
CA TYR A 613 -3.67 -0.59 19.00
C TYR A 613 -5.10 -0.95 19.37
N SER A 614 -5.45 -0.99 20.65
CA SER A 614 -6.84 -1.28 21.07
C SER A 614 -7.83 -0.22 20.59
N GLU A 615 -7.46 1.08 20.62
CA GLU A 615 -8.31 2.14 20.06
C GLU A 615 -8.51 1.97 18.55
N LEU A 616 -7.44 1.67 17.80
CA LEU A 616 -7.54 1.44 16.35
C LEU A 616 -8.29 0.15 16.01
N GLN A 617 -8.10 -0.92 16.79
CA GLN A 617 -8.89 -2.16 16.68
C GLN A 617 -10.38 -1.86 16.81
N HIS A 618 -10.75 -1.14 17.85
CA HIS A 618 -12.12 -0.75 18.09
C HIS A 618 -12.66 0.13 16.96
N HIS A 619 -11.92 1.17 16.58
CA HIS A 619 -12.31 2.13 15.57
C HIS A 619 -12.54 1.50 14.19
N TRP A 620 -11.67 0.59 13.75
CA TRP A 620 -11.83 -0.05 12.44
C TRP A 620 -12.87 -1.15 12.41
N VAL A 621 -13.20 -1.75 13.55
CA VAL A 621 -14.19 -2.83 13.62
C VAL A 621 -15.59 -2.32 13.90
N SER A 622 -15.75 -1.31 14.76
CA SER A 622 -17.07 -0.79 15.17
C SER A 622 -17.41 0.60 14.64
N GLY A 623 -16.44 1.33 14.08
CA GLY A 623 -16.59 2.71 13.65
C GLY A 623 -16.29 3.75 14.73
N ARG A 624 -16.28 3.39 16.03
CA ARG A 624 -16.01 4.35 17.13
C ARG A 624 -14.88 3.91 18.05
N PHE A 625 -14.42 4.81 18.92
CA PHE A 625 -13.42 4.51 19.94
C PHE A 625 -14.04 3.78 21.15
N PRO A 626 -13.22 3.11 21.99
CA PRO A 626 -13.70 2.39 23.18
C PRO A 626 -14.37 3.28 24.24
N ASN A 627 -14.10 4.58 24.23
CA ASN A 627 -14.77 5.56 25.12
C ASN A 627 -16.10 6.09 24.54
N GLY A 628 -16.54 5.55 23.41
CA GLY A 628 -17.72 6.00 22.66
C GLY A 628 -17.47 7.18 21.73
N GLU A 629 -16.29 7.81 21.74
CA GLU A 629 -16.00 8.96 20.86
C GLU A 629 -16.14 8.55 19.38
N ASN A 630 -16.97 9.32 18.69
CA ASN A 630 -17.39 9.05 17.34
C ASN A 630 -16.58 9.87 16.33
N LEU A 631 -15.42 9.33 15.93
CA LEU A 631 -14.61 9.88 14.86
C LEU A 631 -14.93 9.15 13.55
N VAL A 632 -14.68 9.80 12.42
CA VAL A 632 -14.97 9.21 11.11
C VAL A 632 -13.92 8.14 10.78
N ALA A 633 -14.35 6.88 10.74
CA ALA A 633 -13.50 5.75 10.39
C ALA A 633 -13.36 5.64 8.86
N ALA A 634 -12.35 6.29 8.29
CA ALA A 634 -12.10 6.20 6.86
C ALA A 634 -11.48 4.82 6.55
N THR A 635 -12.13 4.02 5.70
CA THR A 635 -11.69 2.64 5.42
C THR A 635 -11.63 2.36 3.92
N ARG A 636 -10.68 1.49 3.54
CA ARG A 636 -10.61 0.90 2.20
C ARG A 636 -11.53 -0.31 2.10
N ASP A 637 -11.89 -0.73 0.90
CA ASP A 637 -12.52 -2.04 0.71
C ASP A 637 -11.56 -3.19 1.11
N ALA A 638 -12.13 -4.36 1.43
CA ALA A 638 -11.36 -5.52 1.86
C ALA A 638 -10.37 -6.03 0.79
N GLY A 639 -10.53 -5.64 -0.48
CA GLY A 639 -9.62 -5.93 -1.58
C GLY A 639 -8.30 -5.14 -1.55
N SER A 640 -8.14 -4.23 -0.59
CA SER A 640 -6.94 -3.41 -0.41
C SER A 640 -5.83 -4.16 0.35
N GLY A 641 -4.66 -4.30 -0.26
CA GLY A 641 -3.48 -4.80 0.45
C GLY A 641 -3.02 -3.86 1.57
N THR A 642 -3.19 -2.54 1.42
CA THR A 642 -2.92 -1.57 2.49
C THR A 642 -3.84 -1.78 3.71
N ARG A 643 -5.13 -2.08 3.50
CA ARG A 643 -6.06 -2.46 4.58
C ARG A 643 -5.60 -3.75 5.23
N ASN A 644 -5.26 -4.76 4.43
CA ASN A 644 -4.85 -6.04 4.96
C ASN A 644 -3.54 -5.94 5.75
N ALA A 645 -2.60 -5.08 5.34
CA ALA A 645 -1.37 -4.80 6.08
C ALA A 645 -1.68 -4.11 7.42
N CYS A 646 -2.52 -3.07 7.40
CA CYS A 646 -2.93 -2.33 8.60
C CYS A 646 -3.65 -3.26 9.60
N ASN A 647 -4.72 -3.91 9.14
CA ASN A 647 -5.61 -4.68 9.98
C ASN A 647 -4.90 -5.90 10.57
N ASN A 648 -4.19 -6.68 9.75
CA ASN A 648 -3.45 -7.83 10.27
C ASN A 648 -2.41 -7.42 11.30
N ALA A 649 -1.61 -6.38 11.03
CA ALA A 649 -0.61 -5.90 11.98
C ALA A 649 -1.24 -5.40 13.29
N LEU A 650 -2.47 -4.88 13.25
CA LEU A 650 -3.27 -4.54 14.42
C LEU A 650 -3.95 -5.75 15.07
N GLY A 651 -3.87 -6.96 14.51
CA GLY A 651 -4.54 -8.16 15.01
C GLY A 651 -6.02 -8.25 14.64
N ILE A 652 -6.45 -7.51 13.63
CA ILE A 652 -7.81 -7.46 13.08
C ILE A 652 -7.86 -8.34 11.83
N ASP A 653 -8.82 -9.25 11.76
CA ASP A 653 -9.23 -9.91 10.52
C ASP A 653 -9.67 -8.82 9.53
N PRO A 654 -8.99 -8.65 8.38
CA PRO A 654 -9.26 -7.53 7.51
C PRO A 654 -10.70 -7.44 7.03
N SER A 655 -11.44 -8.55 6.94
CA SER A 655 -12.86 -8.54 6.54
C SER A 655 -13.77 -7.84 7.55
N TRP A 656 -13.34 -7.67 8.80
CA TRP A 656 -14.05 -6.97 9.86
C TRP A 656 -13.69 -5.48 9.98
N GLY A 657 -12.55 -5.06 9.44
CA GLY A 657 -12.08 -3.67 9.54
C GLY A 657 -12.77 -2.69 8.58
N GLY A 658 -14.11 -2.66 8.57
CA GLY A 658 -14.94 -1.86 7.68
C GLY A 658 -15.31 -0.47 8.20
N GLY A 659 -15.04 -0.17 9.48
CA GLY A 659 -15.57 1.01 10.16
C GLY A 659 -17.10 0.98 10.17
N ASP A 660 -17.72 2.08 9.80
CA ASP A 660 -19.18 2.21 9.67
C ASP A 660 -19.78 1.39 8.51
N ASN A 661 -18.91 0.90 7.61
CA ASN A 661 -19.26 0.05 6.48
C ASN A 661 -20.43 0.59 5.64
N ILE A 662 -20.37 1.87 5.28
CA ILE A 662 -21.39 2.58 4.50
C ILE A 662 -21.13 2.39 3.01
N GLY A 663 -22.20 2.07 2.27
CA GLY A 663 -22.22 2.10 0.81
C GLY A 663 -21.42 1.02 0.10
N ASN A 664 -21.30 1.15 -1.23
CA ASN A 664 -20.54 0.24 -2.09
C ASN A 664 -19.05 0.63 -2.12
N GLN A 665 -18.23 -0.14 -2.85
CA GLN A 665 -16.87 0.31 -3.15
C GLN A 665 -16.89 1.65 -3.88
N SER A 666 -16.23 2.66 -3.31
CA SER A 666 -16.08 3.99 -3.90
C SER A 666 -14.95 4.01 -4.91
N THR A 667 -15.23 4.41 -6.15
CA THR A 667 -14.23 4.49 -7.24
C THR A 667 -14.07 5.90 -7.80
N VAL A 668 -14.73 6.90 -7.21
CA VAL A 668 -14.77 8.27 -7.72
C VAL A 668 -14.47 9.29 -6.61
N ASN A 669 -13.86 10.41 -6.97
CA ASN A 669 -13.46 11.44 -6.00
C ASN A 669 -14.65 12.15 -5.35
N ASP A 670 -15.82 12.21 -6.00
CA ASP A 670 -16.97 12.98 -5.48
C ASP A 670 -17.54 12.41 -4.18
N GLU A 671 -17.39 11.11 -3.94
CA GLU A 671 -17.82 10.44 -2.70
C GLU A 671 -16.89 10.75 -1.51
N THR A 672 -15.66 11.20 -1.77
CA THR A 672 -14.70 11.57 -0.72
C THR A 672 -14.85 13.01 -0.23
N ARG A 673 -15.53 13.85 -1.01
CA ARG A 673 -15.73 15.28 -0.73
C ARG A 673 -16.94 15.48 0.16
N LEU A 674 -16.89 16.52 1.00
CA LEU A 674 -18.03 16.89 1.83
C LEU A 674 -19.21 17.27 0.93
N GLY A 675 -20.39 16.74 1.23
CA GLY A 675 -21.56 16.86 0.35
C GLY A 675 -22.58 15.72 0.53
N PRO A 676 -23.70 15.75 -0.21
CA PRO A 676 -24.76 14.74 -0.12
C PRO A 676 -24.32 13.30 -0.46
N LEU A 677 -23.19 13.13 -1.16
CA LEU A 677 -22.64 11.83 -1.55
C LEU A 677 -21.48 11.37 -0.65
N PHE A 678 -21.17 12.10 0.42
CA PHE A 678 -20.02 11.81 1.26
C PHE A 678 -20.11 10.39 1.87
N GLN A 679 -19.07 9.60 1.59
CA GLN A 679 -18.90 8.23 2.06
C GLN A 679 -17.44 8.02 2.48
N PRO A 680 -17.17 7.81 3.78
CA PRO A 680 -15.79 7.66 4.26
C PRO A 680 -15.24 6.22 4.16
N THR A 681 -16.11 5.23 3.98
CA THR A 681 -15.77 3.80 4.01
C THR A 681 -15.76 3.19 2.62
N ASN A 682 -15.18 1.99 2.51
CA ASN A 682 -15.15 1.20 1.27
C ASN A 682 -14.44 1.90 0.11
N CYS A 683 -13.45 2.75 0.39
CA CYS A 683 -12.67 3.44 -0.62
C CYS A 683 -11.89 2.42 -1.49
N GLY A 684 -12.02 2.53 -2.81
CA GLY A 684 -11.36 1.65 -3.79
C GLY A 684 -9.85 1.86 -3.93
N GLY A 685 -9.32 3.01 -3.48
CA GLY A 685 -7.91 3.38 -3.62
C GLY A 685 -7.35 4.16 -2.41
N SER A 686 -6.03 4.08 -2.19
CA SER A 686 -5.36 4.81 -1.08
C SER A 686 -5.48 6.33 -1.24
N GLY A 687 -5.49 6.83 -2.49
CA GLY A 687 -5.73 8.26 -2.75
C GLY A 687 -7.13 8.74 -2.35
N LEU A 688 -8.14 7.85 -2.28
CA LEU A 688 -9.50 8.21 -1.87
C LEU A 688 -9.61 8.31 -0.35
N ILE A 689 -9.04 7.36 0.41
CA ILE A 689 -8.99 7.45 1.88
C ILE A 689 -8.14 8.64 2.34
N GLU A 690 -7.03 8.95 1.66
CA GLU A 690 -6.23 10.16 1.89
C GLU A 690 -7.06 11.44 1.69
N GLN A 691 -7.90 11.48 0.66
CA GLN A 691 -8.84 12.58 0.42
C GLN A 691 -9.91 12.68 1.53
N VAL A 692 -10.52 11.58 1.95
CA VAL A 692 -11.47 11.56 3.08
C VAL A 692 -10.82 12.15 4.33
N VAL A 693 -9.59 11.75 4.65
CA VAL A 693 -8.85 12.26 5.82
C VAL A 693 -8.46 13.73 5.66
N GLU A 694 -8.12 14.18 4.45
CA GLU A 694 -7.85 15.60 4.19
C GLU A 694 -9.12 16.46 4.31
N TYR A 695 -10.26 15.96 3.83
CA TYR A 695 -11.48 16.73 3.68
C TYR A 695 -12.40 16.65 4.90
N ASN A 696 -12.50 15.53 5.60
CA ASN A 696 -13.30 15.47 6.82
C ASN A 696 -12.44 15.70 8.07
N ARG A 697 -12.83 16.68 8.89
CA ARG A 697 -12.03 17.10 10.06
C ARG A 697 -12.08 16.14 11.25
N LEU A 698 -12.98 15.16 11.23
CA LEU A 698 -13.07 14.08 12.22
C LEU A 698 -12.47 12.77 11.72
N ALA A 699 -11.95 12.72 10.49
CA ALA A 699 -11.50 11.48 9.90
C ALA A 699 -10.13 11.02 10.38
N ILE A 700 -10.06 9.73 10.71
CA ILE A 700 -8.84 8.95 10.84
C ILE A 700 -8.88 7.90 9.73
N GLY A 701 -7.73 7.63 9.12
CA GLY A 701 -7.59 6.58 8.12
C GLY A 701 -6.20 5.96 8.16
N TYR A 702 -5.83 5.27 7.09
CA TYR A 702 -4.52 4.68 6.93
C TYR A 702 -4.06 4.71 5.47
N THR A 703 -2.76 4.86 5.25
CA THR A 703 -2.14 4.75 3.92
C THR A 703 -0.70 4.26 4.01
N GLY A 704 -0.12 3.84 2.89
CA GLY A 704 1.28 3.44 2.79
C GLY A 704 2.23 4.58 3.16
N TYR A 705 3.42 4.26 3.66
CA TYR A 705 4.41 5.25 4.10
C TYR A 705 5.20 5.89 2.95
N PHE A 706 5.64 5.09 1.96
CA PHE A 706 6.53 5.51 0.86
C PHE A 706 5.75 5.91 -0.40
N GLY A 707 6.18 6.97 -1.09
CA GLY A 707 5.66 7.41 -2.39
C GLY A 707 5.34 8.91 -2.46
N GLY A 708 5.26 9.48 -3.67
CA GLY A 708 5.02 10.92 -3.92
C GLY A 708 3.58 11.41 -3.74
N SER A 709 2.74 10.64 -3.05
CA SER A 709 1.35 10.96 -2.65
C SER A 709 0.93 9.94 -1.58
N ARG A 710 1.74 9.82 -0.54
CA ARG A 710 1.63 8.82 0.53
C ARG A 710 1.99 9.47 1.86
N ALA A 711 1.82 8.74 2.97
CA ALA A 711 1.74 9.35 4.30
C ALA A 711 2.89 10.33 4.60
N ALA A 712 4.14 9.95 4.35
CA ALA A 712 5.29 10.78 4.70
C ALA A 712 5.34 12.09 3.89
N ASP A 713 5.11 12.02 2.58
CA ASP A 713 5.16 13.17 1.67
C ASP A 713 3.94 14.08 1.87
N ASP A 714 2.74 13.52 1.97
CA ASP A 714 1.52 14.31 2.19
C ASP A 714 1.51 15.00 3.55
N ALA A 715 2.02 14.33 4.60
CA ALA A 715 2.21 14.95 5.90
C ALA A 715 3.27 16.06 5.82
N PHE A 716 4.34 15.89 5.02
CA PHE A 716 5.32 16.94 4.77
C PHE A 716 4.70 18.15 4.08
N GLN A 717 3.77 17.93 3.15
CA GLN A 717 2.98 18.97 2.50
C GLN A 717 1.88 19.56 3.41
N GLY A 718 1.65 18.99 4.59
CA GLY A 718 0.67 19.47 5.56
C GLY A 718 -0.79 19.19 5.18
N ARG A 719 -1.03 18.11 4.41
CA ARG A 719 -2.38 17.67 4.00
C ARG A 719 -3.14 17.03 5.17
N TYR A 720 -2.46 16.17 5.92
CA TYR A 720 -2.97 15.53 7.14
C TYR A 720 -1.78 15.21 8.08
N GLU A 721 -2.08 14.63 9.24
CA GLU A 721 -1.08 14.25 10.24
C GLU A 721 -0.85 12.74 10.25
N ILE A 722 0.37 12.34 10.60
CA ILE A 722 0.69 10.95 10.95
C ILE A 722 0.59 10.79 12.47
N LEU A 723 -0.13 9.77 12.93
CA LEU A 723 -0.31 9.47 14.35
C LEU A 723 0.86 8.65 14.91
N ASN A 724 1.14 8.83 16.21
CA ASN A 724 2.02 7.92 16.95
C ASN A 724 1.17 6.78 17.50
N ILE A 725 1.67 5.55 17.42
CA ILE A 725 0.91 4.36 17.80
C ILE A 725 1.59 3.60 18.94
N LYS A 726 0.81 3.11 19.90
CA LYS A 726 1.31 2.24 20.98
C LYS A 726 0.72 0.84 20.83
N LYS A 727 1.58 -0.17 20.72
CA LYS A 727 1.18 -1.59 20.61
C LYS A 727 0.90 -2.21 21.98
N ASP A 728 -0.08 -1.65 22.67
CA ASP A 728 -0.50 -2.03 24.02
C ASP A 728 -1.05 -3.45 24.10
N VAL A 729 -1.72 -3.92 23.04
CA VAL A 729 -2.25 -5.29 22.93
C VAL A 729 -1.20 -6.39 22.98
N ALA A 730 0.08 -6.05 22.78
CA ALA A 730 1.22 -6.97 22.90
C ALA A 730 2.23 -6.53 23.98
N GLY A 731 1.79 -5.70 24.94
CA GLY A 731 2.60 -5.27 26.09
C GLY A 731 3.51 -4.05 25.85
N GLY A 732 3.35 -3.35 24.72
CA GLY A 732 4.04 -2.09 24.46
C GLY A 732 3.60 -0.98 25.42
N THR A 733 4.56 -0.19 25.90
CA THR A 733 4.34 0.90 26.86
C THR A 733 4.52 2.29 26.26
N GLU A 734 5.23 2.39 25.12
CA GLU A 734 5.57 3.66 24.47
C GLU A 734 4.83 3.88 23.16
N PHE A 735 4.59 5.14 22.81
CA PHE A 735 4.09 5.51 21.49
C PHE A 735 5.24 5.64 20.49
N VAL A 736 5.16 4.92 19.38
CA VAL A 736 6.15 4.95 18.31
C VAL A 736 5.60 5.73 17.12
N ARG A 737 6.40 6.65 16.60
CA ARG A 737 6.13 7.38 15.36
C ARG A 737 6.79 6.63 14.20
N PRO A 738 6.12 6.42 13.06
CA PRO A 738 6.80 5.86 11.89
C PRO A 738 7.84 6.87 11.41
N THR A 739 9.07 6.42 11.28
CA THR A 739 10.22 7.09 10.69
C THR A 739 11.04 6.04 9.96
N LEU A 740 11.93 6.43 9.06
CA LEU A 740 12.82 5.47 8.39
C LEU A 740 13.57 4.61 9.41
N ASN A 741 14.11 5.22 10.47
CA ASN A 741 14.84 4.49 11.51
C ASN A 741 13.95 3.53 12.30
N SER A 742 12.78 3.97 12.77
CA SER A 742 11.89 3.07 13.52
C SER A 742 11.35 1.91 12.67
N ILE A 743 11.29 2.07 11.34
CA ILE A 743 10.88 1.01 10.40
C ILE A 743 12.01 0.00 10.20
N LEU A 744 13.27 0.46 10.15
CA LEU A 744 14.44 -0.41 10.03
C LEU A 744 14.75 -1.12 11.37
N ASP A 745 14.81 -0.35 12.45
CA ASP A 745 15.11 -0.78 13.83
C ASP A 745 13.84 -1.25 14.56
N ASN A 746 13.12 -2.20 13.97
CA ASN A 746 11.72 -2.48 14.32
C ASN A 746 11.49 -3.62 15.33
N CYS A 747 12.54 -4.31 15.80
CA CYS A 747 12.38 -5.45 16.70
C CYS A 747 11.82 -5.09 18.07
N ASN A 748 12.17 -3.92 18.61
CA ASN A 748 11.71 -3.50 19.93
C ASN A 748 10.34 -2.82 19.83
N ILE A 749 9.33 -3.38 20.49
CA ILE A 749 7.95 -2.88 20.50
C ILE A 749 7.79 -1.41 20.94
N ASN A 750 8.72 -0.88 21.74
CA ASN A 750 8.65 0.47 22.31
C ASN A 750 9.41 1.53 21.49
N THR A 751 10.19 1.13 20.48
CA THR A 751 10.96 2.06 19.65
C THR A 751 10.78 1.80 18.15
N GLY A 752 10.41 0.57 17.80
CA GLY A 752 10.22 0.06 16.46
C GLY A 752 8.78 0.20 15.98
N TYR A 753 8.61 0.58 14.71
CA TYR A 753 7.31 0.72 14.08
C TYR A 753 6.88 -0.61 13.47
N GLN A 754 5.80 -1.19 13.99
CA GLN A 754 5.38 -2.57 13.70
C GLN A 754 4.02 -2.69 12.98
N VAL A 755 3.57 -1.62 12.31
CA VAL A 755 2.47 -1.70 11.34
C VAL A 755 3.05 -1.82 9.94
N THR A 756 3.55 -3.02 9.64
CA THR A 756 4.26 -3.33 8.40
C THR A 756 3.87 -4.72 7.91
N ALA A 757 4.08 -4.97 6.62
CA ALA A 757 3.96 -6.28 6.00
C ALA A 757 5.03 -6.46 4.90
N SER A 758 5.26 -7.70 4.49
CA SER A 758 6.15 -8.01 3.37
C SER A 758 5.43 -7.83 2.02
N GLN A 759 5.94 -6.92 1.19
CA GLN A 759 5.54 -6.79 -0.20
C GLN A 759 5.97 -8.03 -0.96
N THR A 760 5.02 -8.65 -1.64
CA THR A 760 5.19 -9.98 -2.21
C THR A 760 4.76 -10.03 -3.67
N LEU A 761 5.55 -10.73 -4.50
CA LEU A 761 5.18 -11.18 -5.83
C LEU A 761 4.79 -12.66 -5.74
N ALA A 762 3.49 -12.94 -5.64
CA ALA A 762 3.00 -14.29 -5.51
C ALA A 762 3.05 -15.04 -6.86
N THR A 763 3.62 -16.24 -6.87
CA THR A 763 3.78 -17.07 -8.08
C THR A 763 3.20 -18.46 -7.90
N LEU A 764 2.75 -19.07 -9.00
CA LEU A 764 2.54 -20.52 -9.03
C LEU A 764 3.89 -21.17 -9.30
N GLY A 765 4.37 -22.00 -8.37
CA GLY A 765 5.71 -22.58 -8.44
C GLY A 765 6.82 -21.65 -7.92
N ASP A 766 7.97 -22.26 -7.66
CA ASP A 766 9.16 -21.65 -7.05
C ASP A 766 10.12 -21.12 -8.13
N PRO A 767 10.57 -19.86 -8.06
CA PRO A 767 11.57 -19.34 -8.98
C PRO A 767 12.97 -19.95 -8.83
N PHE A 768 13.27 -20.71 -7.77
CA PHE A 768 14.55 -21.39 -7.50
C PHE A 768 14.42 -22.92 -7.48
N ASP A 769 13.49 -23.45 -8.27
CA ASP A 769 13.14 -24.87 -8.43
C ASP A 769 14.36 -25.81 -8.60
N ASP A 770 15.38 -25.34 -9.33
CA ASP A 770 16.61 -26.07 -9.62
C ASP A 770 17.48 -26.31 -8.39
N VAL A 771 17.34 -25.48 -7.35
CA VAL A 771 18.07 -25.59 -6.08
C VAL A 771 17.19 -26.25 -5.01
N THR A 772 15.91 -25.95 -4.99
CA THR A 772 14.98 -26.37 -3.93
C THR A 772 14.33 -27.73 -4.20
N GLY A 773 14.23 -28.14 -5.46
CA GLY A 773 13.46 -29.31 -5.88
C GLY A 773 11.93 -29.10 -5.83
N ASN A 774 11.48 -27.85 -5.63
CA ASN A 774 10.08 -27.48 -5.65
C ASN A 774 9.52 -27.43 -7.08
N PRO A 775 8.18 -27.43 -7.25
CA PRO A 775 7.57 -27.28 -8.57
C PRO A 775 7.99 -25.96 -9.25
N PRO A 776 8.38 -25.98 -10.54
CA PRO A 776 8.86 -24.80 -11.24
C PRO A 776 7.72 -23.85 -11.61
N MET A 777 8.06 -22.56 -11.78
CA MET A 777 7.15 -21.60 -12.41
C MET A 777 6.82 -21.99 -13.87
N PRO A 778 5.55 -21.90 -14.30
CA PRO A 778 5.15 -22.26 -15.67
C PRO A 778 5.77 -21.40 -16.76
N ASN A 779 5.96 -20.10 -16.51
CA ASN A 779 6.57 -19.15 -17.45
C ASN A 779 8.06 -18.92 -17.10
N PRO A 780 9.01 -19.43 -17.91
CA PRO A 780 10.43 -19.27 -17.65
C PRO A 780 10.92 -17.82 -17.71
N ALA A 781 10.28 -16.94 -18.49
CA ALA A 781 10.67 -15.53 -18.55
C ALA A 781 10.34 -14.81 -17.23
N ALA A 782 9.17 -15.09 -16.66
CA ALA A 782 8.78 -14.58 -15.34
C ALA A 782 9.68 -15.12 -14.21
N ARG A 783 10.06 -16.40 -14.29
CA ARG A 783 11.03 -17.03 -13.38
C ARG A 783 12.37 -16.30 -13.41
N ASP A 784 12.91 -16.08 -14.60
CA ASP A 784 14.23 -15.47 -14.78
C ASP A 784 14.24 -13.99 -14.38
N TYR A 785 13.11 -13.28 -14.59
CA TYR A 785 12.88 -11.94 -14.05
C TYR A 785 13.02 -11.89 -12.52
N LEU A 786 12.37 -12.82 -11.80
CA LEU A 786 12.47 -12.90 -10.35
C LEU A 786 13.88 -13.27 -9.88
N ARG A 787 14.54 -14.22 -10.54
CA ARG A 787 15.94 -14.59 -10.22
C ARG A 787 16.87 -13.37 -10.35
N ASN A 788 16.76 -12.59 -11.42
CA ASN A 788 17.55 -11.36 -11.61
C ASN A 788 17.32 -10.36 -10.47
N LEU A 789 16.07 -10.18 -10.04
CA LEU A 789 15.72 -9.30 -8.92
C LEU A 789 16.33 -9.78 -7.60
N PHE A 790 16.17 -11.06 -7.26
CA PHE A 790 16.64 -11.63 -6.00
C PHE A 790 18.15 -11.68 -5.88
N VAL A 791 18.85 -12.11 -6.94
CA VAL A 791 20.31 -12.13 -6.95
C VAL A 791 20.86 -10.71 -6.86
N SER A 792 20.19 -9.73 -7.49
CA SER A 792 20.51 -8.31 -7.31
C SER A 792 20.42 -7.87 -5.85
N ILE A 793 19.35 -8.23 -5.15
CA ILE A 793 19.17 -7.89 -3.74
C ILE A 793 20.25 -8.56 -2.88
N GLN A 794 20.52 -9.85 -3.10
CA GLN A 794 21.50 -10.61 -2.32
C GLN A 794 22.92 -10.02 -2.45
N GLN A 795 23.38 -9.77 -3.68
CA GLN A 795 24.72 -9.22 -3.90
C GLN A 795 24.84 -7.76 -3.43
N PHE A 796 23.83 -6.93 -3.69
CA PHE A 796 23.81 -5.56 -3.20
C PHE A 796 23.83 -5.49 -1.67
N SER A 797 23.13 -6.41 -1.00
CA SER A 797 23.09 -6.48 0.46
C SER A 797 24.44 -6.89 1.07
N ALA A 798 25.24 -7.69 0.35
CA ALA A 798 26.56 -8.15 0.78
C ALA A 798 27.67 -7.11 0.54
N ALA A 799 27.58 -6.33 -0.54
CA ALA A 799 28.54 -5.30 -0.92
C ALA A 799 27.83 -4.03 -1.43
N PRO A 800 27.17 -3.26 -0.55
CA PRO A 800 26.52 -2.04 -0.97
C PRO A 800 27.58 -1.03 -1.46
N PHE A 801 27.27 -0.32 -2.55
CA PHE A 801 28.09 0.76 -3.14
C PHE A 801 29.31 0.37 -3.99
N THR A 802 29.54 -0.92 -4.29
CA THR A 802 30.56 -1.35 -5.25
C THR A 802 30.01 -1.32 -6.69
N ASP A 803 30.13 -0.16 -7.33
CA ASP A 803 30.26 0.03 -8.79
C ASP A 803 29.22 -0.56 -9.77
N THR A 804 27.92 -0.41 -9.50
CA THR A 804 26.91 -0.49 -10.58
C THR A 804 25.82 0.55 -10.36
N SER A 805 25.80 1.61 -11.18
CA SER A 805 24.68 2.55 -11.21
C SER A 805 23.49 1.92 -11.95
N ALA A 806 22.37 1.70 -11.25
CA ALA A 806 21.05 1.28 -11.74
C ALA A 806 20.69 -0.22 -11.67
N THR A 807 21.09 -0.97 -10.65
CA THR A 807 20.57 -2.34 -10.43
C THR A 807 19.15 -2.34 -9.86
N PRO A 808 18.38 -3.46 -9.98
CA PRO A 808 17.08 -3.59 -9.33
C PRO A 808 17.11 -3.29 -7.82
N ALA A 809 18.09 -3.85 -7.10
CA ALA A 809 18.22 -3.65 -5.65
C ALA A 809 18.50 -2.19 -5.26
N GLN A 810 19.39 -1.50 -5.98
CA GLN A 810 19.67 -0.08 -5.72
C GLN A 810 18.44 0.80 -5.98
N ALA A 811 17.62 0.43 -6.96
CA ALA A 811 16.39 1.14 -7.28
C ALA A 811 15.35 0.98 -6.15
N LEU A 812 15.26 -0.22 -5.56
CA LEU A 812 14.45 -0.49 -4.38
C LEU A 812 14.93 0.29 -3.15
N THR A 813 16.23 0.37 -2.87
CA THR A 813 16.71 1.03 -1.62
C THR A 813 16.47 2.53 -1.58
N ARG A 814 16.38 3.19 -2.74
CA ARG A 814 16.13 4.64 -2.83
C ARG A 814 14.68 5.01 -2.53
N ASN A 815 13.74 4.18 -2.97
CA ASN A 815 12.32 4.50 -2.98
C ASN A 815 11.50 3.66 -1.98
N PHE A 816 12.06 2.53 -1.53
CA PHE A 816 11.43 1.56 -0.63
C PHE A 816 12.41 1.12 0.46
N VAL A 817 11.95 0.24 1.35
CA VAL A 817 12.78 -0.47 2.32
C VAL A 817 12.86 -1.92 1.88
N LEU A 818 14.06 -2.42 1.61
CA LEU A 818 14.27 -3.84 1.34
C LEU A 818 13.86 -4.67 2.56
N GLU A 819 13.29 -5.86 2.33
CA GLU A 819 13.03 -6.78 3.44
C GLU A 819 14.31 -7.16 4.17
N ALA A 820 15.42 -7.38 3.45
CA ALA A 820 16.72 -7.64 4.05
C ALA A 820 17.27 -6.49 4.93
N ALA A 821 16.69 -5.28 4.86
CA ALA A 821 17.17 -4.11 5.61
C ALA A 821 16.51 -3.94 7.00
N VAL A 822 15.42 -4.66 7.29
CA VAL A 822 14.73 -4.56 8.59
C VAL A 822 15.19 -5.63 9.57
N ASP A 823 15.32 -5.26 10.85
CA ASP A 823 15.81 -6.18 11.89
C ASP A 823 14.84 -7.34 12.15
N CYS A 824 13.53 -7.06 12.10
CA CYS A 824 12.46 -8.01 12.34
C CYS A 824 11.38 -7.94 11.25
N ILE A 825 10.71 -9.06 11.02
CA ILE A 825 9.55 -9.19 10.12
C ILE A 825 8.35 -9.73 10.88
N PRO A 826 7.12 -9.36 10.51
CA PRO A 826 5.91 -9.94 11.12
C PRO A 826 5.81 -11.43 10.80
N SER A 827 5.32 -12.21 11.76
CA SER A 827 4.97 -13.61 11.52
C SER A 827 3.80 -13.70 10.55
N ILE A 828 3.90 -14.58 9.55
CA ILE A 828 2.83 -14.83 8.58
C ILE A 828 1.57 -15.34 9.29
N ALA A 829 1.70 -16.23 10.29
CA ALA A 829 0.55 -16.81 11.00
C ALA A 829 0.03 -15.94 12.15
N ASP A 830 0.85 -15.07 12.72
CA ASP A 830 0.45 -14.18 13.81
C ASP A 830 1.13 -12.80 13.69
N PRO A 831 0.55 -11.88 12.90
CA PRO A 831 1.18 -10.61 12.57
C PRO A 831 1.41 -9.67 13.76
N LEU A 832 0.80 -9.94 14.92
CA LEU A 832 1.12 -9.26 16.17
C LEU A 832 2.52 -9.61 16.70
N THR A 833 3.10 -10.71 16.25
CA THR A 833 4.44 -11.17 16.65
C THR A 833 5.46 -10.82 15.59
N PHE A 834 6.52 -10.11 15.98
CA PHE A 834 7.66 -9.78 15.11
C PHE A 834 8.84 -10.68 15.45
N ASN A 835 9.35 -11.39 14.46
CA ASN A 835 10.47 -12.30 14.59
C ASN A 835 11.73 -11.66 14.00
N ALA A 836 12.89 -12.01 14.54
CA ALA A 836 14.17 -11.64 13.94
C ALA A 836 14.20 -12.06 12.47
N ASN A 837 14.58 -11.14 11.60
CA ASN A 837 14.57 -11.37 10.17
C ASN A 837 15.72 -12.32 9.79
N PRO A 838 15.43 -13.54 9.29
CA PRO A 838 16.47 -14.49 8.92
C PRO A 838 17.32 -14.03 7.74
N ASN A 839 16.79 -13.11 6.93
CA ASN A 839 17.44 -12.53 5.76
C ASN A 839 18.04 -11.15 6.05
N PHE A 840 18.15 -10.76 7.32
CA PHE A 840 18.72 -9.48 7.71
C PHE A 840 20.17 -9.33 7.21
N ALA A 841 20.44 -8.22 6.54
CA ALA A 841 21.75 -7.84 6.07
C ALA A 841 22.05 -6.38 6.48
N GLN A 842 23.04 -6.21 7.36
CA GLN A 842 23.45 -4.88 7.83
C GLN A 842 23.82 -3.94 6.67
N GLY A 843 24.47 -4.45 5.63
CA GLY A 843 24.80 -3.66 4.44
C GLY A 843 23.57 -3.11 3.70
N ALA A 844 22.47 -3.88 3.63
CA ALA A 844 21.21 -3.42 3.05
C ALA A 844 20.58 -2.32 3.91
N GLN A 845 20.60 -2.47 5.23
CA GLN A 845 20.09 -1.47 6.17
C GLN A 845 20.84 -0.14 6.06
N ASP A 846 22.18 -0.20 6.07
CA ASP A 846 23.04 0.98 5.93
C ASP A 846 22.81 1.67 4.58
N ALA A 847 22.62 0.87 3.51
CA ALA A 847 22.34 1.39 2.18
C ALA A 847 20.99 2.11 2.09
N VAL A 848 19.94 1.57 2.69
CA VAL A 848 18.64 2.23 2.76
C VAL A 848 18.77 3.56 3.52
N ARG A 849 19.44 3.59 4.69
CA ARG A 849 19.65 4.85 5.44
C ARG A 849 20.42 5.91 4.66
N ALA A 850 21.43 5.49 3.89
CA ALA A 850 22.27 6.40 3.13
C ALA A 850 21.61 6.94 1.86
N THR A 851 20.62 6.22 1.29
CA THR A 851 20.06 6.54 -0.03
C THR A 851 18.60 6.94 -0.02
N ASN A 852 17.83 6.55 0.99
CA ASN A 852 16.42 6.88 1.13
C ASN A 852 16.28 8.24 1.85
N VAL A 853 15.57 9.18 1.20
CA VAL A 853 15.40 10.56 1.69
C VAL A 853 14.02 10.80 2.30
N THR A 854 13.19 9.76 2.47
CA THR A 854 11.85 9.89 3.05
C THR A 854 11.93 10.37 4.49
N PHE A 855 11.23 11.46 4.79
CA PHE A 855 11.25 12.12 6.08
C PHE A 855 9.85 12.26 6.66
N THR A 856 9.67 11.86 7.92
CA THR A 856 8.42 12.09 8.65
C THR A 856 8.49 13.40 9.43
N PRO A 857 7.64 14.39 9.15
CA PRO A 857 7.60 15.61 9.94
C PRO A 857 7.13 15.35 11.37
N ALA A 858 7.50 16.23 12.30
CA ALA A 858 6.93 16.21 13.63
C ALA A 858 5.44 16.57 13.58
N TYR A 859 4.63 15.94 14.43
CA TYR A 859 3.19 16.21 14.50
C TYR A 859 2.92 17.71 14.70
N GLY A 860 2.12 18.32 13.82
CA GLY A 860 1.81 19.75 13.86
C GLY A 860 2.88 20.70 13.35
N SER A 861 4.02 20.22 12.84
CA SER A 861 5.10 21.10 12.38
C SER A 861 4.87 21.68 10.99
N ARG A 862 4.01 21.07 10.18
CA ARG A 862 3.69 21.51 8.81
C ARG A 862 2.41 22.33 8.75
N ASN A 863 1.40 21.92 9.51
CA ASN A 863 0.11 22.58 9.53
C ASN A 863 -0.54 22.50 10.92
N ALA A 864 -0.51 23.60 11.67
CA ALA A 864 -0.92 23.60 13.07
C ALA A 864 -2.44 23.48 13.29
N ALA A 865 -3.26 23.98 12.35
CA ALA A 865 -4.73 24.02 12.43
C ALA A 865 -5.44 23.16 11.37
N GLY A 866 -4.68 22.60 10.42
CA GLY A 866 -5.20 21.76 9.35
C GLY A 866 -5.51 22.55 8.08
N ARG A 867 -6.20 21.90 7.14
CA ARG A 867 -6.63 22.53 5.89
C ARG A 867 -8.12 22.83 5.93
N VAL A 868 -8.52 23.76 5.07
CA VAL A 868 -9.92 24.00 4.74
C VAL A 868 -10.44 22.78 3.97
N PRO A 869 -11.46 22.08 4.48
CA PRO A 869 -12.09 20.93 3.81
C PRO A 869 -12.53 21.19 2.37
N THR A 870 -12.60 20.14 1.55
CA THR A 870 -13.09 20.26 0.16
C THR A 870 -14.53 19.77 0.04
N ARG A 871 -15.39 20.62 -0.49
CA ARG A 871 -16.79 20.32 -0.82
C ARG A 871 -16.96 19.78 -2.24
N LYS A 872 -18.00 18.99 -2.48
CA LYS A 872 -18.39 18.55 -3.82
C LYS A 872 -18.75 19.77 -4.70
N SER A 873 -18.30 19.76 -5.95
CA SER A 873 -18.60 20.82 -6.92
C SER A 873 -20.00 20.68 -7.49
N GLY A 874 -20.62 21.80 -7.88
CA GLY A 874 -21.95 21.82 -8.51
C GLY A 874 -23.13 21.80 -7.54
N GLU A 875 -22.85 21.70 -6.24
CA GLU A 875 -23.86 21.83 -5.17
C GLU A 875 -23.98 23.28 -4.69
N VAL A 876 -25.10 23.59 -4.04
CA VAL A 876 -25.32 24.82 -3.30
C VAL A 876 -25.36 24.49 -1.82
N TYR A 877 -24.46 25.10 -1.05
CA TYR A 877 -24.35 24.87 0.39
C TYR A 877 -25.03 25.98 1.20
N SER A 878 -25.18 25.71 2.50
CA SER A 878 -25.87 26.57 3.48
C SER A 878 -25.34 28.00 3.53
N ASP A 879 -24.06 28.18 3.26
CA ASP A 879 -23.41 29.49 3.21
C ASP A 879 -23.65 30.27 1.89
N ASN A 880 -24.56 29.79 1.03
CA ASN A 880 -24.88 30.30 -0.31
C ASN A 880 -23.71 30.27 -1.30
N THR A 881 -22.73 29.40 -1.10
CA THR A 881 -21.67 29.19 -2.08
C THR A 881 -22.18 28.33 -3.24
N VAL A 882 -22.09 28.89 -4.45
CA VAL A 882 -22.49 28.26 -5.71
C VAL A 882 -21.23 28.08 -6.58
N ALA A 883 -20.64 26.89 -6.52
CA ALA A 883 -19.41 26.50 -7.23
C ALA A 883 -18.06 27.07 -6.70
N ASN A 884 -16.98 26.29 -6.94
CA ASN A 884 -15.56 26.49 -6.58
C ASN A 884 -15.07 26.09 -5.18
N GLN A 885 -15.67 25.09 -4.51
CA GLN A 885 -15.08 24.48 -3.30
C GLN A 885 -14.62 25.54 -2.28
N SER A 886 -15.40 26.58 -2.03
CA SER A 886 -14.98 27.71 -1.17
C SER A 886 -15.99 27.91 -0.06
N TYR A 887 -15.56 28.47 1.07
CA TYR A 887 -16.42 28.81 2.21
C TYR A 887 -16.57 30.32 2.28
N ARG A 888 -17.80 30.79 2.44
CA ARG A 888 -18.11 32.22 2.49
C ARG A 888 -17.74 32.80 3.85
N LEU A 889 -17.11 33.98 3.85
CA LEU A 889 -16.93 34.80 5.05
C LEU A 889 -18.11 35.76 5.26
N PRO A 890 -18.50 36.08 6.51
CA PRO A 890 -19.57 37.01 6.79
C PRO A 890 -19.13 38.43 6.45
N ASN A 891 -19.94 39.09 5.61
CA ASN A 891 -19.86 40.50 5.24
C ASN A 891 -18.72 40.84 4.28
N GLY A 892 -19.08 41.34 3.08
CA GLY A 892 -18.17 41.76 2.00
C GLY A 892 -17.18 42.90 2.31
N ASN A 893 -16.75 43.05 3.56
CA ASN A 893 -15.70 43.97 4.02
C ASN A 893 -14.55 43.30 4.79
N HIS A 894 -14.56 41.97 5.02
CA HIS A 894 -13.45 41.26 5.66
C HIS A 894 -12.96 40.09 4.79
N GLY A 895 -12.01 40.38 3.88
CA GLY A 895 -11.20 39.35 3.22
C GLY A 895 -11.86 38.58 2.06
N ALA A 896 -11.00 37.86 1.31
CA ALA A 896 -11.40 36.92 0.28
C ALA A 896 -11.94 35.61 0.91
N PRO A 897 -12.82 34.85 0.22
CA PRO A 897 -13.33 33.57 0.72
C PRO A 897 -12.22 32.57 1.04
N TRP A 898 -12.49 31.63 1.95
CA TRP A 898 -11.58 30.52 2.24
C TRP A 898 -11.63 29.52 1.10
N THR A 899 -10.50 29.38 0.39
CA THR A 899 -10.36 28.40 -0.69
C THR A 899 -10.20 26.99 -0.11
N ALA A 900 -10.91 25.99 -0.63
CA ALA A 900 -10.68 24.58 -0.27
C ALA A 900 -9.22 24.17 -0.48
N GLY A 901 -8.75 23.27 0.37
CA GLY A 901 -7.38 22.79 0.38
C GLY A 901 -6.36 23.83 0.83
N ALA A 902 -6.76 25.09 1.10
CA ALA A 902 -5.86 26.08 1.67
C ALA A 902 -5.48 25.70 3.09
N THR A 903 -4.23 25.94 3.44
CA THR A 903 -3.72 25.83 4.81
C THR A 903 -4.42 26.85 5.70
N ILE A 904 -5.03 26.41 6.79
CA ILE A 904 -5.56 27.30 7.81
C ILE A 904 -4.35 27.99 8.49
N PRO A 905 -4.26 29.33 8.51
CA PRO A 905 -3.13 30.04 9.09
C PRO A 905 -2.87 29.60 10.53
N ALA A 906 -1.59 29.47 10.89
CA ALA A 906 -1.19 29.01 12.22
C ALA A 906 -1.67 29.94 13.37
N THR A 907 -2.11 31.16 13.07
CA THR A 907 -2.73 32.07 14.05
C THR A 907 -4.13 31.63 14.47
N PHE A 908 -4.85 30.85 13.65
CA PHE A 908 -6.18 30.30 13.92
C PHE A 908 -6.10 29.07 14.84
N THR A 909 -5.44 29.22 15.97
CA THR A 909 -5.29 28.19 17.02
C THR A 909 -6.63 27.67 17.55
N ARG A 910 -7.69 28.49 17.50
CA ARG A 910 -9.05 28.13 17.91
C ARG A 910 -9.77 27.23 16.91
N MET A 911 -9.30 27.17 15.67
CA MET A 911 -9.81 26.24 14.65
C MET A 911 -9.05 24.91 14.63
N ARG A 912 -8.24 24.61 15.65
CA ARG A 912 -7.35 23.44 15.62
C ARG A 912 -8.12 22.12 15.77
N ILE A 913 -9.14 22.08 16.62
CA ILE A 913 -9.93 20.88 16.93
C ILE A 913 -11.35 21.13 16.43
N ALA A 914 -11.90 20.23 15.60
CA ALA A 914 -13.29 20.33 15.17
C ALA A 914 -14.22 20.13 16.38
N GLY A 915 -15.29 20.92 16.48
CA GLY A 915 -16.24 20.85 17.60
C GLY A 915 -15.85 21.60 18.89
N ASP A 916 -14.64 22.15 19.00
CA ASP A 916 -14.18 23.00 20.12
C ASP A 916 -14.73 24.43 19.97
N PHE A 917 -16.05 24.60 20.15
CA PHE A 917 -16.75 25.87 19.96
C PHE A 917 -16.50 26.87 21.10
N ASN A 918 -16.16 26.38 22.29
CA ASN A 918 -15.81 27.24 23.42
C ASN A 918 -14.31 27.64 23.43
N ALA A 919 -13.50 27.03 22.56
CA ALA A 919 -12.08 27.30 22.33
C ALA A 919 -11.17 27.03 23.55
N ASP A 920 -11.50 26.03 24.36
CA ASP A 920 -10.69 25.62 25.51
C ASP A 920 -9.60 24.58 25.15
N GLY A 921 -9.59 24.11 23.90
CA GLY A 921 -8.64 23.14 23.38
C GLY A 921 -9.08 21.69 23.56
N LYS A 922 -10.34 21.43 23.89
CA LYS A 922 -10.96 20.12 23.97
C LYS A 922 -12.25 20.10 23.15
N ARG A 923 -12.71 18.90 22.83
CA ARG A 923 -14.04 18.68 22.26
C ARG A 923 -14.79 17.84 23.30
N ASP A 924 -15.78 18.45 23.93
CA ASP A 924 -16.60 17.81 24.95
C ASP A 924 -17.97 18.49 25.08
N TRP A 925 -18.81 18.03 26.00
CA TRP A 925 -20.17 18.55 26.13
C TRP A 925 -20.28 20.02 26.60
N ASP A 926 -19.17 20.66 26.99
CA ASP A 926 -19.14 22.06 27.44
C ASP A 926 -19.02 23.00 26.23
N ASP A 927 -18.81 22.45 25.03
CA ASP A 927 -18.93 23.14 23.75
C ASP A 927 -20.38 23.39 23.34
N ILE A 928 -21.32 22.54 23.80
CA ILE A 928 -22.72 22.53 23.33
C ILE A 928 -23.40 23.92 23.43
N PRO A 929 -23.26 24.72 24.50
CA PRO A 929 -23.86 26.05 24.55
C PRO A 929 -23.40 26.99 23.43
N ALA A 930 -22.11 26.96 23.08
CA ALA A 930 -21.55 27.78 22.00
C ALA A 930 -21.87 27.18 20.62
N LEU A 931 -21.82 25.85 20.51
CA LEU A 931 -22.26 25.10 19.33
C LEU A 931 -23.70 25.48 18.95
N MET A 932 -24.63 25.47 19.91
CA MET A 932 -26.05 25.77 19.61
C MET A 932 -26.29 27.23 19.22
N GLN A 933 -25.47 28.18 19.70
CA GLN A 933 -25.50 29.55 19.19
C GLN A 933 -25.05 29.60 17.73
N ALA A 934 -24.02 28.83 17.37
CA ALA A 934 -23.55 28.72 16.00
C ALA A 934 -24.57 28.01 15.10
N VAL A 935 -25.19 26.91 15.54
CA VAL A 935 -26.24 26.19 14.80
C VAL A 935 -27.43 27.10 14.49
N ASN A 936 -27.85 27.93 15.46
CA ASN A 936 -28.97 28.86 15.27
C ASN A 936 -28.69 29.93 14.20
N ASN A 937 -27.47 30.44 14.14
CA ASN A 937 -27.09 31.43 13.12
C ASN A 937 -25.57 31.43 12.89
N PRO A 938 -25.07 30.57 11.98
CA PRO A 938 -23.64 30.37 11.78
C PRO A 938 -22.91 31.67 11.40
N LEU A 939 -23.51 32.46 10.49
CA LEU A 939 -22.94 33.71 10.00
C LEU A 939 -22.88 34.79 11.08
N ALA A 940 -23.90 34.88 11.94
CA ALA A 940 -23.91 35.85 13.04
C ALA A 940 -22.93 35.46 14.15
N PHE A 941 -22.82 34.17 14.46
CA PHE A 941 -21.84 33.66 15.41
C PHE A 941 -20.42 33.98 14.96
N GLU A 942 -20.08 33.62 13.72
CA GLU A 942 -18.76 33.88 13.15
C GLU A 942 -18.44 35.38 13.15
N ALA A 943 -19.38 36.24 12.73
CA ALA A 943 -19.18 37.69 12.73
C ALA A 943 -18.93 38.25 14.14
N ALA A 944 -19.64 37.74 15.15
CA ALA A 944 -19.45 38.14 16.54
C ALA A 944 -18.10 37.67 17.09
N ASP A 945 -17.72 36.42 16.83
CA ASP A 945 -16.43 35.87 17.28
C ASP A 945 -15.25 36.56 16.56
N ALA A 946 -15.36 36.83 15.25
CA ALA A 946 -14.37 37.58 14.48
C ALA A 946 -14.13 39.00 14.99
N ALA A 947 -15.16 39.66 15.53
CA ALA A 947 -15.03 40.98 16.13
C ALA A 947 -14.24 40.94 17.45
N LEU A 948 -14.34 39.85 18.21
CA LEU A 948 -13.61 39.65 19.47
C LEU A 948 -12.20 39.10 19.24
N PHE A 949 -12.01 38.26 18.22
CA PHE A 949 -10.78 37.52 17.95
C PHE A 949 -10.32 37.66 16.48
N PRO A 950 -9.91 38.87 16.04
CA PRO A 950 -9.46 39.07 14.66
C PRO A 950 -8.28 38.15 14.30
N ASN A 951 -8.39 37.43 13.18
CA ASN A 951 -7.40 36.46 12.67
C ASN A 951 -7.19 35.19 13.54
N ASN A 952 -8.12 34.89 14.45
CA ASN A 952 -8.16 33.66 15.24
C ASN A 952 -9.60 33.38 15.72
N TYR A 953 -10.56 33.50 14.83
CA TYR A 953 -11.98 33.26 15.12
C TYR A 953 -12.44 31.91 14.59
N ILE A 954 -13.59 31.45 15.07
CA ILE A 954 -14.22 30.19 14.68
C ILE A 954 -15.02 30.38 13.40
N VAL A 955 -14.84 29.46 12.44
CA VAL A 955 -15.67 29.34 11.23
C VAL A 955 -16.57 28.10 11.39
N PRO A 956 -17.86 28.26 11.73
CA PRO A 956 -18.74 27.13 12.03
C PRO A 956 -18.87 26.13 10.89
N GLU A 957 -18.99 26.60 9.65
CA GLU A 957 -19.09 25.78 8.43
C GLU A 957 -17.85 24.90 8.17
N ILE A 958 -16.72 25.21 8.80
CA ILE A 958 -15.50 24.38 8.74
C ILE A 958 -15.40 23.50 9.99
N MET A 959 -15.70 24.04 11.17
CA MET A 959 -15.48 23.33 12.44
C MET A 959 -16.62 22.40 12.86
N GLY A 960 -17.81 22.61 12.31
CA GLY A 960 -19.07 22.02 12.77
C GLY A 960 -19.71 21.00 11.82
N ASP A 961 -19.23 20.86 10.58
CA ASP A 961 -19.72 19.86 9.62
C ASP A 961 -19.19 18.47 10.03
N PHE A 962 -19.91 17.84 10.96
CA PHE A 962 -19.49 16.60 11.61
C PHE A 962 -19.93 15.37 10.82
N ASP A 963 -21.09 15.46 10.17
CA ASP A 963 -21.65 14.35 9.40
C ASP A 963 -21.16 14.31 7.94
N GLY A 964 -20.42 15.34 7.52
CA GLY A 964 -19.73 15.46 6.25
C GLY A 964 -20.64 15.81 5.08
N ASP A 965 -21.86 16.29 5.31
CA ASP A 965 -22.78 16.65 4.24
C ASP A 965 -22.48 17.99 3.56
N GLY A 966 -21.48 18.72 4.05
CA GLY A 966 -21.03 19.98 3.50
C GLY A 966 -21.78 21.19 4.06
N ASN A 967 -22.71 21.04 5.00
CA ASN A 967 -23.45 22.16 5.59
C ASN A 967 -23.28 22.20 7.11
N PHE A 968 -23.71 23.30 7.72
CA PHE A 968 -23.79 23.40 9.17
C PHE A 968 -24.91 24.35 9.62
N GLY A 969 -25.85 23.84 10.43
CA GLY A 969 -26.90 24.65 11.07
C GLY A 969 -27.91 25.30 10.12
N ASP A 970 -28.64 26.32 10.61
CA ASP A 970 -29.68 27.04 9.84
C ASP A 970 -29.10 27.71 8.58
N SER A 971 -29.56 27.23 7.42
CA SER A 971 -29.04 27.54 6.09
C SER A 971 -29.84 28.58 5.31
N THR A 972 -30.78 29.32 5.93
CA THR A 972 -31.70 30.18 5.17
C THR A 972 -30.97 31.08 4.15
N THR A 973 -31.09 30.67 2.89
CA THR A 973 -30.48 31.20 1.64
C THR A 973 -30.88 32.64 1.32
N SER A 974 -31.46 33.38 2.27
CA SER A 974 -32.14 34.64 2.01
C SER A 974 -32.16 35.62 3.20
N GLY A 975 -31.15 35.68 4.07
CA GLY A 975 -30.99 36.80 5.01
C GLY A 975 -32.22 37.13 5.87
N ALA A 976 -33.11 36.16 6.08
CA ALA A 976 -34.33 36.31 6.85
C ALA A 976 -34.10 35.68 8.21
N VAL A 977 -33.49 36.47 9.09
CA VAL A 977 -33.45 36.18 10.52
C VAL A 977 -34.89 36.05 11.02
N GLY A 978 -35.27 34.86 11.55
CA GLY A 978 -36.42 34.75 12.45
C GLY A 978 -37.65 33.96 11.97
N THR A 979 -37.49 32.86 11.21
CA THR A 979 -38.59 31.90 10.99
C THR A 979 -38.43 30.56 11.71
N ASN A 980 -37.66 30.46 12.81
CA ASN A 980 -37.66 29.32 13.77
C ASN A 980 -37.81 27.90 13.18
N ALA A 981 -37.31 27.61 11.99
CA ALA A 981 -37.59 26.35 11.28
C ALA A 981 -36.29 25.81 10.71
N ILE A 982 -35.45 25.29 11.60
CA ILE A 982 -34.35 24.42 11.23
C ILE A 982 -34.99 23.14 10.65
N THR A 983 -34.51 22.72 9.49
CA THR A 983 -34.92 21.51 8.80
C THR A 983 -34.22 20.28 9.38
N PRO A 984 -34.75 19.07 9.19
CA PRO A 984 -34.08 17.85 9.67
C PRO A 984 -32.64 17.71 9.21
N ASN A 985 -32.31 18.16 8.00
CA ASN A 985 -30.93 18.13 7.48
C ASN A 985 -30.01 19.06 8.27
N GLU A 986 -30.48 20.25 8.62
CA GLU A 986 -29.71 21.26 9.37
C GLU A 986 -29.53 20.90 10.86
N MET A 987 -30.27 19.91 11.37
CA MET A 987 -30.12 19.37 12.73
C MET A 987 -29.06 18.28 12.84
N ARG A 988 -28.58 17.74 11.72
CA ARG A 988 -27.77 16.50 11.70
C ARG A 988 -26.42 16.66 12.40
N ASP A 989 -25.77 17.81 12.29
CA ASP A 989 -24.50 18.06 13.01
C ASP A 989 -24.69 18.13 14.52
N ALA A 990 -25.73 18.84 14.99
CA ALA A 990 -26.04 18.89 16.42
C ALA A 990 -26.40 17.50 16.96
N ARG A 991 -27.12 16.69 16.16
CA ARG A 991 -27.40 15.29 16.49
C ARG A 991 -26.12 14.47 16.55
N TYR A 992 -25.24 14.58 15.55
CA TYR A 992 -23.95 13.89 15.52
C TYR A 992 -23.12 14.23 16.76
N PHE A 993 -23.08 15.51 17.13
CA PHE A 993 -22.35 15.95 18.32
C PHE A 993 -22.92 15.34 19.59
N ALA A 994 -24.24 15.42 19.79
CA ALA A 994 -24.91 14.83 20.96
C ALA A 994 -24.77 13.31 21.04
N ASP A 995 -24.81 12.64 19.89
CA ASP A 995 -24.77 11.18 19.76
C ASP A 995 -23.36 10.58 19.94
N GLY A 996 -22.31 11.34 19.62
CA GLY A 996 -20.98 10.76 19.48
C GLY A 996 -19.79 11.63 19.92
N LEU A 997 -19.98 12.93 20.16
CA LEU A 997 -18.90 13.86 20.51
C LEU A 997 -19.09 14.53 21.88
N ALA A 998 -20.25 14.35 22.51
CA ALA A 998 -20.57 14.87 23.84
C ALA A 998 -19.86 14.06 24.95
N LEU A 999 -18.53 14.14 24.98
CA LEU A 999 -17.70 13.53 26.00
C LEU A 999 -17.89 14.27 27.34
N ASP A 1000 -17.91 13.53 28.44
CA ASP A 1000 -17.79 14.11 29.77
C ASP A 1000 -16.33 14.55 30.00
N PRO A 1001 -16.06 15.84 30.30
CA PRO A 1001 -14.72 16.40 30.47
C PRO A 1001 -13.96 15.81 31.67
N VAL A 1002 -14.65 15.15 32.60
CA VAL A 1002 -14.06 14.50 33.77
C VAL A 1002 -13.61 13.08 33.43
N THR A 1003 -14.46 12.28 32.80
CA THR A 1003 -14.20 10.86 32.53
C THR A 1003 -13.60 10.60 31.15
N GLY A 1004 -13.79 11.52 30.20
CA GLY A 1004 -13.42 11.37 28.78
C GLY A 1004 -14.28 10.35 28.04
N ARG A 1005 -15.41 9.93 28.61
CA ARG A 1005 -16.36 8.97 28.03
C ARG A 1005 -17.56 9.70 27.44
N LEU A 1006 -18.11 9.17 26.36
CA LEU A 1006 -19.36 9.66 25.79
C LEU A 1006 -20.49 9.52 26.81
N ASN A 1007 -21.36 10.53 26.88
CA ASN A 1007 -22.63 10.42 27.59
C ASN A 1007 -23.75 11.00 26.71
N ARG A 1008 -24.43 10.12 25.96
CA ARG A 1008 -25.47 10.54 25.00
C ARG A 1008 -26.62 11.26 25.69
N LYS A 1009 -27.10 10.73 26.82
CA LYS A 1009 -28.18 11.34 27.61
C LYS A 1009 -27.92 12.81 27.92
N GLN A 1010 -26.75 13.12 28.48
CA GLN A 1010 -26.38 14.49 28.80
C GLN A 1010 -26.12 15.33 27.55
N GLY A 1011 -25.57 14.76 26.48
CA GLY A 1011 -25.43 15.43 25.19
C GLY A 1011 -26.77 15.97 24.67
N PHE A 1012 -27.79 15.12 24.56
CA PHE A 1012 -29.11 15.52 24.10
C PHE A 1012 -29.82 16.49 25.06
N ILE A 1013 -29.75 16.27 26.39
CA ILE A 1013 -30.30 17.20 27.38
C ILE A 1013 -29.70 18.60 27.22
N ARG A 1014 -28.38 18.69 27.02
CA ARG A 1014 -27.66 19.96 26.88
C ARG A 1014 -27.99 20.67 25.59
N VAL A 1015 -28.17 19.95 24.48
CA VAL A 1015 -28.62 20.53 23.21
C VAL A 1015 -29.97 21.21 23.38
N ASP A 1016 -30.96 20.51 23.93
CA ASP A 1016 -32.30 21.08 24.15
C ASP A 1016 -32.29 22.23 25.16
N THR A 1017 -31.49 22.11 26.23
CA THR A 1017 -31.38 23.18 27.25
C THR A 1017 -30.74 24.44 26.66
N ALA A 1018 -29.70 24.29 25.85
CA ALA A 1018 -29.05 25.40 25.16
C ALA A 1018 -29.98 26.01 24.11
N TRP A 1019 -30.74 25.20 23.38
CA TRP A 1019 -31.77 25.67 22.45
C TRP A 1019 -32.86 26.48 23.16
N GLN A 1020 -33.38 25.98 24.28
CA GLN A 1020 -34.38 26.68 25.09
C GLN A 1020 -33.87 28.02 25.64
N ALA A 1021 -32.57 28.12 25.93
CA ALA A 1021 -31.95 29.37 26.34
C ALA A 1021 -31.91 30.42 25.21
N ILE A 1022 -31.85 29.98 23.95
CA ILE A 1022 -31.92 30.84 22.75
C ILE A 1022 -33.38 31.14 22.38
N HIS A 1023 -34.26 30.13 22.44
CA HIS A 1023 -35.66 30.18 22.06
C HIS A 1023 -36.56 29.86 23.25
N ALA A 1024 -36.88 30.91 24.03
CA ALA A 1024 -37.69 30.75 25.23
C ALA A 1024 -39.05 30.07 24.92
N GLY A 1025 -39.28 28.92 25.55
CA GLY A 1025 -40.51 28.13 25.40
C GLY A 1025 -40.41 26.97 24.40
N ASP A 1026 -39.29 26.83 23.69
CA ASP A 1026 -39.00 25.69 22.83
C ASP A 1026 -37.84 24.87 23.41
N SER A 1027 -38.13 23.66 23.89
CA SER A 1027 -37.14 22.74 24.48
C SER A 1027 -36.98 21.47 23.67
N ASN A 1028 -37.39 21.47 22.40
CA ASN A 1028 -37.37 20.29 21.52
C ASN A 1028 -36.68 20.65 20.21
N PHE A 1029 -35.34 20.77 20.25
CA PHE A 1029 -34.55 21.20 19.10
C PHE A 1029 -34.76 20.27 17.89
N PHE A 1030 -34.83 18.95 18.13
CA PHE A 1030 -34.94 17.97 17.06
C PHE A 1030 -36.38 17.77 16.54
N ASN A 1031 -37.35 18.53 17.07
CA ASN A 1031 -38.76 18.43 16.71
C ASN A 1031 -39.31 16.98 16.81
N THR A 1032 -38.85 16.25 17.82
CA THR A 1032 -39.23 14.84 18.03
C THR A 1032 -40.60 14.75 18.69
N THR A 1033 -41.42 13.80 18.24
CA THR A 1033 -42.72 13.48 18.86
C THR A 1033 -42.67 12.12 19.56
N LEU A 1034 -43.49 11.94 20.59
CA LEU A 1034 -43.57 10.69 21.36
C LEU A 1034 -44.87 9.96 21.00
N ALA A 1035 -44.78 8.68 20.63
CA ALA A 1035 -45.93 7.90 20.17
C ALA A 1035 -47.07 7.81 21.20
N THR A 1036 -46.76 7.89 22.49
CA THR A 1036 -47.74 7.89 23.60
C THR A 1036 -48.51 9.21 23.74
N GLY A 1037 -48.09 10.26 23.03
CA GLY A 1037 -48.62 11.62 23.18
C GLY A 1037 -48.17 12.32 24.48
N ALA A 1038 -47.19 11.76 25.19
CA ALA A 1038 -46.60 12.40 26.36
C ALA A 1038 -45.93 13.74 26.00
N ALA A 1039 -45.83 14.63 26.98
CA ALA A 1039 -45.13 15.90 26.80
C ALA A 1039 -43.62 15.65 26.70
N TYR A 1040 -42.99 16.21 25.66
CA TYR A 1040 -41.55 16.15 25.44
C TYR A 1040 -40.78 16.81 26.59
N ALA A 1041 -39.77 16.13 27.11
CA ALA A 1041 -38.78 16.67 28.03
C ALA A 1041 -37.41 16.80 27.34
N ALA A 1042 -36.60 17.76 27.78
CA ALA A 1042 -35.26 17.97 27.24
C ALA A 1042 -34.45 16.66 27.24
N GLY A 1043 -33.90 16.29 26.09
CA GLY A 1043 -33.12 15.09 25.86
C GLY A 1043 -33.90 13.87 25.37
N ASP A 1044 -35.23 13.93 25.27
CA ASP A 1044 -36.07 12.79 24.85
C ASP A 1044 -35.78 12.33 23.40
N SER A 1045 -35.29 13.21 22.53
CA SER A 1045 -34.88 12.88 21.14
C SER A 1045 -33.77 11.86 21.01
N ARG A 1046 -33.04 11.54 22.10
CA ARG A 1046 -32.03 10.46 22.05
C ARG A 1046 -32.66 9.08 21.83
N GLY A 1047 -33.95 8.93 22.15
CA GLY A 1047 -34.72 7.71 21.92
C GLY A 1047 -35.19 7.53 20.48
N ASP A 1048 -35.02 8.53 19.61
CA ASP A 1048 -35.35 8.49 18.19
C ASP A 1048 -34.10 8.02 17.44
N VAL A 1049 -33.97 6.70 17.29
CA VAL A 1049 -32.78 5.98 16.77
C VAL A 1049 -33.11 5.01 15.64
N ALA A 1050 -34.39 4.83 15.32
CA ALA A 1050 -34.89 4.01 14.24
C ALA A 1050 -36.09 4.69 13.55
N GLY A 1051 -36.67 4.00 12.55
CA GLY A 1051 -37.71 4.54 11.67
C GLY A 1051 -37.19 4.81 10.26
N ASN A 1052 -36.01 5.41 10.16
CA ASN A 1052 -35.17 5.37 8.96
C ASN A 1052 -34.17 4.22 9.02
N SER A 1053 -33.50 3.91 7.91
CA SER A 1053 -32.45 2.88 7.85
C SER A 1053 -31.28 3.27 8.77
N PRO A 1054 -31.07 2.57 9.90
CA PRO A 1054 -29.95 2.85 10.79
C PRO A 1054 -28.66 2.36 10.16
N SER A 1055 -27.58 3.10 10.40
CA SER A 1055 -26.23 2.68 10.03
C SER A 1055 -25.48 2.38 11.33
N PRO A 1056 -25.18 1.10 11.65
CA PRO A 1056 -24.37 0.76 12.80
C PRO A 1056 -23.02 1.48 12.75
N GLY A 1057 -22.56 2.06 13.85
CA GLY A 1057 -21.30 2.81 13.91
C GLY A 1057 -21.50 4.32 14.06
N ALA A 1058 -20.86 5.12 13.21
CA ALA A 1058 -20.62 6.55 13.42
C ALA A 1058 -21.68 7.51 12.85
N LYS A 1059 -22.68 7.04 12.09
CA LYS A 1059 -23.62 7.95 11.42
C LYS A 1059 -25.04 7.75 12.00
N PRO A 1060 -25.55 8.66 12.87
CA PRO A 1060 -26.86 8.51 13.49
C PRO A 1060 -28.00 8.83 12.49
N THR A 1061 -28.19 7.98 11.48
CA THR A 1061 -29.19 8.15 10.40
C THR A 1061 -30.54 7.50 10.70
N GLY A 1062 -30.66 6.79 11.82
CA GLY A 1062 -31.84 6.01 12.13
C GLY A 1062 -33.08 6.84 12.48
N ALA A 1063 -32.89 8.04 13.03
CA ALA A 1063 -33.96 8.90 13.51
C ALA A 1063 -34.98 9.30 12.42
N ASP A 1064 -36.27 9.21 12.70
CA ASP A 1064 -37.37 9.61 11.80
C ASP A 1064 -38.24 10.75 12.35
N GLY A 1065 -37.93 11.23 13.55
CA GLY A 1065 -38.65 12.29 14.26
C GLY A 1065 -39.73 11.78 15.21
N VAL A 1066 -39.87 10.46 15.40
CA VAL A 1066 -40.90 9.88 16.27
C VAL A 1066 -40.31 8.76 17.13
N VAL A 1067 -40.25 8.96 18.45
CA VAL A 1067 -39.94 7.86 19.38
C VAL A 1067 -41.15 6.93 19.46
N ASN A 1068 -40.98 5.69 19.03
CA ASN A 1068 -42.03 4.67 18.97
C ASN A 1068 -41.47 3.25 19.18
N ALA A 1069 -42.30 2.22 18.96
CA ALA A 1069 -41.93 0.82 19.21
C ALA A 1069 -40.73 0.35 18.35
N GLN A 1070 -40.53 0.93 17.15
CA GLN A 1070 -39.39 0.59 16.29
C GLN A 1070 -38.05 0.95 16.93
N ASP A 1071 -38.01 2.06 17.67
CA ASP A 1071 -36.83 2.49 18.43
C ASP A 1071 -36.55 1.56 19.60
N VAL A 1072 -37.58 1.21 20.38
CA VAL A 1072 -37.45 0.29 21.51
C VAL A 1072 -36.94 -1.08 21.04
N ASP A 1073 -37.45 -1.57 19.92
CA ASP A 1073 -36.99 -2.81 19.30
C ASP A 1073 -35.57 -2.69 18.75
N TYR A 1074 -35.15 -1.51 18.28
CA TYR A 1074 -33.78 -1.28 17.84
C TYR A 1074 -32.79 -1.33 19.00
N VAL A 1075 -33.14 -0.73 20.14
CA VAL A 1075 -32.36 -0.82 21.38
C VAL A 1075 -32.29 -2.27 21.86
N SER A 1076 -33.43 -2.98 21.92
CA SER A 1076 -33.50 -4.40 22.31
C SER A 1076 -32.60 -5.29 21.45
N ARG A 1077 -32.48 -4.96 20.15
CA ARG A 1077 -31.59 -5.69 19.25
C ARG A 1077 -30.12 -5.36 19.49
N ASN A 1078 -29.75 -4.24 20.09
CA ASN A 1078 -28.35 -3.80 20.13
C ASN A 1078 -27.63 -4.10 21.44
N PHE A 1079 -28.16 -4.96 22.32
CA PHE A 1079 -27.53 -5.21 23.61
C PHE A 1079 -26.03 -5.59 23.58
N ILE A 1080 -25.28 -4.97 24.50
CA ILE A 1080 -23.85 -5.10 24.74
C ILE A 1080 -23.60 -4.86 26.24
N SER A 1081 -22.84 -5.73 26.89
CA SER A 1081 -22.53 -5.61 28.32
C SER A 1081 -21.36 -4.70 28.68
N ASP A 1082 -20.57 -4.29 27.68
CA ASP A 1082 -19.44 -3.36 27.79
C ASP A 1082 -19.04 -2.93 26.38
N TRP A 1083 -19.28 -1.67 26.01
CA TRP A 1083 -18.85 -1.16 24.70
C TRP A 1083 -17.35 -1.30 24.48
N SER A 1084 -16.53 -1.16 25.52
CA SER A 1084 -15.08 -1.21 25.37
C SER A 1084 -14.53 -2.61 25.08
N ASP A 1085 -15.33 -3.68 25.30
CA ASP A 1085 -15.00 -5.04 24.88
C ASP A 1085 -15.46 -5.31 23.45
N LEU A 1086 -14.50 -5.26 22.52
CA LEU A 1086 -14.77 -5.49 21.10
C LEU A 1086 -15.35 -6.89 20.80
N ASN A 1087 -15.14 -7.90 21.67
CA ASN A 1087 -15.78 -9.20 21.53
C ASN A 1087 -17.29 -9.14 21.84
N ALA A 1088 -17.68 -8.32 22.82
CA ALA A 1088 -19.09 -8.07 23.13
C ALA A 1088 -19.76 -7.31 21.97
N VAL A 1089 -19.10 -6.26 21.47
CA VAL A 1089 -19.56 -5.42 20.33
C VAL A 1089 -19.75 -6.22 19.03
N THR A 1090 -19.01 -7.31 18.83
CA THR A 1090 -19.08 -8.14 17.60
C THR A 1090 -19.81 -9.48 17.81
N SER A 1091 -20.38 -9.68 19.00
CA SER A 1091 -21.05 -10.92 19.39
C SER A 1091 -22.23 -11.26 18.48
N GLY A 1092 -22.36 -12.55 18.15
CA GLY A 1092 -23.43 -13.05 17.28
C GLY A 1092 -23.22 -12.75 15.79
N GLY A 1093 -22.02 -12.35 15.37
CA GLY A 1093 -21.70 -12.15 13.95
C GLY A 1093 -22.23 -10.83 13.37
N ARG A 1094 -22.47 -9.83 14.22
CA ARG A 1094 -22.91 -8.48 13.83
C ARG A 1094 -22.20 -7.42 14.67
N ILE A 1095 -22.10 -6.22 14.13
CA ILE A 1095 -21.58 -5.05 14.84
C ILE A 1095 -22.77 -4.38 15.55
N ARG A 1096 -22.66 -4.18 16.85
CA ARG A 1096 -23.66 -3.51 17.69
C ARG A 1096 -23.53 -2.00 17.59
N ASP A 1097 -24.62 -1.29 17.84
CA ASP A 1097 -24.68 0.16 17.70
C ASP A 1097 -24.82 0.86 19.05
N LEU A 1098 -23.80 1.66 19.43
CA LEU A 1098 -23.80 2.45 20.65
C LEU A 1098 -24.82 3.60 20.63
N SER A 1099 -25.40 3.94 19.47
CA SER A 1099 -26.53 4.89 19.46
C SER A 1099 -27.74 4.37 20.26
N ALA A 1100 -27.76 3.08 20.61
CA ALA A 1100 -28.76 2.47 21.47
C ALA A 1100 -28.55 2.71 22.98
N ASP A 1101 -27.42 3.29 23.42
CA ASP A 1101 -27.18 3.69 24.82
C ASP A 1101 -28.06 4.92 25.16
N MET A 1102 -29.08 4.70 25.97
CA MET A 1102 -30.12 5.66 26.36
C MET A 1102 -29.84 6.32 27.70
N ASP A 1103 -29.06 5.71 28.58
CA ASP A 1103 -28.82 6.23 29.92
C ASP A 1103 -27.43 6.90 30.10
N GLY A 1104 -26.51 6.66 29.16
CA GLY A 1104 -25.21 7.29 29.01
C GLY A 1104 -24.09 6.60 29.78
N ASP A 1105 -24.19 5.30 30.05
CA ASP A 1105 -23.18 4.52 30.78
C ASP A 1105 -22.20 3.73 29.88
N LEU A 1106 -22.40 3.76 28.56
CA LEU A 1106 -21.70 3.00 27.50
C LEU A 1106 -22.06 1.52 27.40
N ASP A 1107 -23.01 1.04 28.19
CA ASP A 1107 -23.59 -0.27 28.02
C ASP A 1107 -24.88 -0.14 27.18
N VAL A 1108 -25.34 -1.24 26.60
CA VAL A 1108 -26.65 -1.29 25.94
C VAL A 1108 -27.37 -2.50 26.51
N ASP A 1109 -28.35 -2.31 27.37
CA ASP A 1109 -29.02 -3.40 28.06
C ASP A 1109 -30.51 -3.09 28.35
N CYS A 1110 -31.11 -3.84 29.28
CA CYS A 1110 -32.53 -3.69 29.60
C CYS A 1110 -32.84 -2.36 30.31
N ASP A 1111 -31.86 -1.74 30.97
CA ASP A 1111 -32.02 -0.42 31.58
C ASP A 1111 -32.20 0.65 30.49
N ASP A 1112 -31.62 0.49 29.30
CA ASP A 1112 -31.88 1.37 28.15
C ASP A 1112 -33.29 1.21 27.59
N VAL A 1113 -33.80 -0.03 27.54
CA VAL A 1113 -35.21 -0.31 27.18
C VAL A 1113 -36.15 0.33 28.21
N ALA A 1114 -35.81 0.23 29.50
CA ALA A 1114 -36.57 0.90 30.55
C ALA A 1114 -36.51 2.43 30.43
N GLU A 1115 -35.35 2.99 30.10
CA GLU A 1115 -35.17 4.43 29.93
C GLU A 1115 -35.99 4.96 28.74
N ILE A 1116 -36.05 4.25 27.60
CA ILE A 1116 -36.90 4.68 26.48
C ILE A 1116 -38.39 4.52 26.79
N VAL A 1117 -38.83 3.41 27.39
CA VAL A 1117 -40.27 3.16 27.63
C VAL A 1117 -40.81 3.98 28.81
N ILE A 1118 -40.10 3.99 29.93
CA ILE A 1118 -40.53 4.65 31.17
C ILE A 1118 -40.02 6.09 31.19
N GLY A 1119 -38.73 6.27 30.89
CA GLY A 1119 -38.05 7.56 30.97
C GLY A 1119 -38.45 8.52 29.86
N ILE A 1120 -38.61 8.06 28.61
CA ILE A 1120 -38.92 8.93 27.45
C ILE A 1120 -40.41 8.85 27.10
N LEU A 1121 -40.93 7.66 26.77
CA LEU A 1121 -42.33 7.46 26.34
C LEU A 1121 -43.35 7.63 27.48
N LYS A 1122 -42.89 7.71 28.74
CA LYS A 1122 -43.71 7.91 29.95
C LYS A 1122 -44.83 6.89 30.12
N THR A 1123 -44.59 5.64 29.71
CA THR A 1123 -45.51 4.52 29.92
C THR A 1123 -44.84 3.43 30.77
N THR A 1124 -45.39 2.22 30.78
CA THR A 1124 -44.86 1.06 31.49
C THR A 1124 -44.25 0.05 30.53
N LEU A 1125 -43.22 -0.69 30.95
CA LEU A 1125 -42.59 -1.75 30.15
C LEU A 1125 -43.58 -2.77 29.55
N THR A 1126 -44.74 -2.95 30.17
CA THR A 1126 -45.79 -3.89 29.74
C THR A 1126 -46.83 -3.30 28.78
N ASP A 1127 -46.70 -2.04 28.34
CA ASP A 1127 -47.58 -1.38 27.34
C ASP A 1127 -47.01 -1.53 25.92
N LEU A 1128 -47.09 -2.75 25.37
CA LEU A 1128 -46.43 -3.17 24.13
C LEU A 1128 -46.95 -2.45 22.87
N ASN A 1129 -48.17 -1.94 22.91
CA ASN A 1129 -48.76 -1.18 21.80
C ASN A 1129 -48.68 0.35 21.96
N LEU A 1130 -48.01 0.83 23.03
CA LEU A 1130 -47.85 2.25 23.35
C LEU A 1130 -49.17 3.03 23.44
N SER A 1131 -50.24 2.39 23.89
CA SER A 1131 -51.55 3.03 24.08
C SER A 1131 -51.60 3.98 25.27
N GLY A 1132 -50.56 3.99 26.11
CA GLY A 1132 -50.45 4.75 27.36
C GLY A 1132 -50.92 3.97 28.59
N SER A 1133 -51.25 2.67 28.45
CA SER A 1133 -51.62 1.80 29.57
C SER A 1133 -51.51 0.33 29.22
N THR A 1134 -51.09 -0.51 30.16
CA THR A 1134 -51.12 -1.98 29.98
C THR A 1134 -52.56 -2.52 30.07
N THR A 1135 -52.96 -3.29 29.06
CA THR A 1135 -54.30 -3.86 28.89
C THR A 1135 -54.26 -5.32 28.44
N ALA A 1136 -55.43 -5.94 28.27
CA ALA A 1136 -55.54 -7.27 27.67
C ALA A 1136 -55.06 -7.34 26.21
N ALA A 1137 -54.94 -6.20 25.51
CA ALA A 1137 -54.38 -6.17 24.15
C ALA A 1137 -52.86 -6.46 24.16
N ASP A 1138 -52.15 -6.01 25.19
CA ASP A 1138 -50.72 -6.26 25.36
C ASP A 1138 -50.45 -7.73 25.70
N VAL A 1139 -51.30 -8.33 26.55
CA VAL A 1139 -51.28 -9.77 26.80
C VAL A 1139 -51.50 -10.55 25.50
N ALA A 1140 -52.40 -10.10 24.63
CA ALA A 1140 -52.65 -10.75 23.35
C ALA A 1140 -51.43 -10.69 22.39
N ILE A 1141 -50.66 -9.59 22.42
CA ILE A 1141 -49.40 -9.45 21.67
C ILE A 1141 -48.37 -10.47 22.17
N ALA A 1142 -48.11 -10.52 23.48
CA ALA A 1142 -47.17 -11.47 24.06
C ALA A 1142 -47.59 -12.93 23.82
N CYS A 1143 -48.88 -13.24 23.98
CA CYS A 1143 -49.41 -14.58 23.69
C CYS A 1143 -49.26 -14.98 22.21
N ALA A 1144 -49.38 -14.04 21.28
CA ALA A 1144 -49.19 -14.31 19.85
C ALA A 1144 -47.74 -14.66 19.49
N ASN A 1145 -46.79 -14.26 20.34
CA ASN A 1145 -45.36 -14.50 20.16
C ASN A 1145 -44.79 -15.49 21.20
N LEU A 1146 -45.62 -16.20 21.97
CA LEU A 1146 -45.14 -17.13 22.99
C LEU A 1146 -44.24 -18.21 22.37
N GLY A 1147 -43.00 -18.30 22.87
CA GLY A 1147 -41.97 -19.21 22.38
C GLY A 1147 -41.07 -18.64 21.29
N GLU A 1148 -41.26 -17.38 20.88
CA GLU A 1148 -40.33 -16.70 19.99
C GLU A 1148 -38.94 -16.53 20.63
N THR A 1149 -37.90 -16.60 19.80
CA THR A 1149 -36.49 -16.49 20.20
C THR A 1149 -35.80 -15.37 19.41
N ASN A 1150 -34.86 -14.67 20.04
CA ASN A 1150 -34.39 -13.35 19.58
C ASN A 1150 -35.54 -12.35 19.49
N ALA A 1151 -36.50 -12.47 20.41
CA ALA A 1151 -37.65 -11.59 20.49
C ALA A 1151 -37.21 -10.17 20.88
N THR A 1152 -37.98 -9.18 20.45
CA THR A 1152 -37.83 -7.79 20.88
C THR A 1152 -38.93 -7.40 21.86
N TRP A 1153 -38.76 -6.23 22.48
CA TRP A 1153 -39.74 -5.68 23.41
C TRP A 1153 -41.17 -5.68 22.84
N SER A 1154 -41.39 -5.20 21.62
CA SER A 1154 -42.74 -5.09 21.03
C SER A 1154 -43.40 -6.46 20.77
N GLN A 1155 -42.63 -7.55 20.75
CA GLN A 1155 -43.14 -8.91 20.63
C GLN A 1155 -43.57 -9.49 21.99
N GLY A 1156 -43.23 -8.82 23.10
CA GLY A 1156 -43.61 -9.21 24.45
C GLY A 1156 -42.46 -9.74 25.30
N ASP A 1157 -41.21 -9.59 24.88
CA ASP A 1157 -40.04 -9.80 25.74
C ASP A 1157 -39.84 -8.57 26.64
N VAL A 1158 -40.55 -8.53 27.76
CA VAL A 1158 -40.53 -7.39 28.70
C VAL A 1158 -39.43 -7.51 29.76
N ASN A 1159 -38.74 -8.66 29.81
CA ASN A 1159 -37.64 -8.91 30.72
C ASN A 1159 -36.26 -8.85 30.03
N CYS A 1160 -36.24 -8.66 28.71
CA CYS A 1160 -35.06 -8.50 27.87
C CYS A 1160 -34.16 -9.74 27.77
N ASP A 1161 -34.68 -10.96 27.97
CA ASP A 1161 -33.90 -12.20 27.90
C ASP A 1161 -33.79 -12.79 26.48
N GLY A 1162 -34.42 -12.14 25.50
CA GLY A 1162 -34.46 -12.53 24.10
C GLY A 1162 -35.52 -13.58 23.79
N GLN A 1163 -36.40 -13.93 24.74
CA GLN A 1163 -37.46 -14.91 24.57
C GLN A 1163 -38.79 -14.38 25.09
N VAL A 1164 -39.87 -14.75 24.42
CA VAL A 1164 -41.21 -14.52 24.97
C VAL A 1164 -41.63 -15.78 25.72
N THR A 1165 -41.61 -15.71 27.05
CA THR A 1165 -41.91 -16.83 27.94
C THR A 1165 -43.21 -16.60 28.73
N GLN A 1166 -43.62 -17.62 29.49
CA GLN A 1166 -44.72 -17.46 30.44
C GLN A 1166 -44.41 -16.41 31.53
N SER A 1167 -43.12 -16.18 31.84
CA SER A 1167 -42.73 -15.15 32.81
C SER A 1167 -43.11 -13.76 32.33
N ASP A 1168 -42.96 -13.50 31.03
CA ASP A 1168 -43.30 -12.22 30.40
C ASP A 1168 -44.81 -12.00 30.39
N ILE A 1169 -45.56 -13.04 30.00
CA ILE A 1169 -47.03 -13.02 30.01
C ILE A 1169 -47.56 -12.80 31.43
N ASP A 1170 -46.96 -13.45 32.44
CA ASP A 1170 -47.35 -13.29 33.85
C ASP A 1170 -47.12 -11.84 34.31
N ALA A 1171 -46.00 -11.21 33.93
CA ALA A 1171 -45.71 -9.82 34.24
C ALA A 1171 -46.72 -8.86 33.58
N ILE A 1172 -47.00 -9.03 32.29
CA ILE A 1172 -47.94 -8.19 31.53
C ILE A 1172 -49.37 -8.39 32.05
N ALA A 1173 -49.81 -9.63 32.26
CA ALA A 1173 -51.17 -9.94 32.74
C ALA A 1173 -51.41 -9.44 34.16
N ALA A 1174 -50.39 -9.51 35.03
CA ALA A 1174 -50.46 -8.94 36.37
C ALA A 1174 -50.65 -7.41 36.32
N ALA A 1175 -49.93 -6.72 35.44
CA ALA A 1175 -50.07 -5.28 35.23
C ALA A 1175 -51.43 -4.91 34.58
N ALA A 1176 -51.94 -5.73 33.65
CA ALA A 1176 -53.22 -5.53 32.99
C ALA A 1176 -54.45 -5.84 33.87
N GLY A 1177 -54.28 -6.59 34.97
CA GLY A 1177 -55.38 -7.20 35.69
C GLY A 1177 -56.17 -8.21 34.84
N ALA A 1178 -55.48 -8.91 33.93
CA ALA A 1178 -56.07 -9.82 32.94
C ALA A 1178 -55.70 -11.30 33.21
N SER A 1179 -56.24 -12.22 32.40
CA SER A 1179 -55.85 -13.63 32.42
C SER A 1179 -54.42 -13.78 31.91
N ASN A 1180 -53.59 -14.55 32.63
CA ASN A 1180 -52.24 -14.93 32.20
C ASN A 1180 -52.21 -16.22 31.35
N VAL A 1181 -53.38 -16.79 31.04
CA VAL A 1181 -53.49 -17.98 30.18
C VAL A 1181 -53.68 -17.55 28.74
N CYS A 1182 -52.72 -17.89 27.88
CA CYS A 1182 -52.82 -17.70 26.44
C CYS A 1182 -53.83 -18.68 25.80
N PRO A 1183 -54.66 -18.24 24.83
CA PRO A 1183 -55.63 -19.09 24.14
C PRO A 1183 -55.04 -20.21 23.30
#